data_AF-A0A2T6FDA0-F1
#
_entry.id   AF-A0A2T6FDA0-F1
#
_cell.length_a   1.000
_cell.length_b   1.000
_cell.length_c   1.000
_cell.angle_alpha   90.00
_cell.angle_beta   90.00
_cell.angle_gamma   90.00
#
_symmetry.space_group_name_H-M   'P 1'
#
loop_
_entity.id
_entity.type
_entity.pdbx_description
1 polymer ?
#
loop_
_entity_poly.entity_id
_entity_poly.type
_entity_poly.pdbx_seq_one_letter_code
_entity_poly.pdbx_strand_id
1 'polypeptide(L)'
;MVSSTTSSTNSNASTGSSIISALGTGSGIDSNKLADQLTEANKKIQSDRLTAKKTLLETQISDYGLLRSSMSKLEAATTTLGSSDTFNAKSLSVPDTKLLSITKLDAKAAAGAYQLKVEQVAQSQSVSSGTFGSMTEPIGKGTLVIRLGEWNSALNDFEVDSSKAGGATIEIDDGNNSLVGLRDAINKKNIGISASIVGDGGSYRLLLTSKSGAKNEIEITATEDAGALGLAKFNFNETTRNMTQQQEGLDAKVRVNGLLVSRESNQIKDVIDGLEFDLFGASLTETVSVSINEDKSVGEKAIRDFVAAYNTFKTEVEKLVGFDSELKDFGSLKTDPLAKNLMQGIRNFLSSAVPGLGDGFTALSSLGIRTERDGSLKIIEDEENTGFRAAIDKHYDLVRDLFVPKKTSTAANIELTKYTAQSKPGTYDVVITQQPSKGKNTGAAMAITFPLDTTGKDYNFKLKLDGVESAVITIPAGKTYASEGALAADIQSLINLDTNIKEMKSSVAVSVDAGKLVFTSDSYGSTSKVEFTAVSSDMADLGISVSTGTAGTDVGGTVAGKAAFGYGNVLLPALGTDAEGLSMTIQPGATSGKITFSRGLAGGLSNLVNDYLKSSGVIKDRETTITKDIKKVEDDETALTRRSDAYRARLMSQFQAMETIVRSLNSTGDFLDGILDRLPFTAKS
;
A
#
# COMPACT_ATOMS: atom_id res chain seq x y z
N MET A 1 -22.75 14.59 -35.24
CA MET A 1 -23.02 15.52 -36.36
C MET A 1 -22.31 15.00 -37.59
N VAL A 2 -23.05 14.45 -38.57
CA VAL A 2 -22.88 14.40 -40.05
C VAL A 2 -24.15 13.63 -40.50
N SER A 3 -25.29 14.30 -40.66
CA SER A 3 -25.87 14.84 -41.90
C SER A 3 -25.99 13.87 -43.09
N SER A 4 -27.24 13.73 -43.55
CA SER A 4 -27.70 13.56 -44.95
C SER A 4 -27.39 12.22 -45.65
N THR A 5 -28.26 11.60 -46.46
CA THR A 5 -29.44 12.10 -47.18
C THR A 5 -30.25 10.89 -47.66
N THR A 6 -31.58 10.98 -47.55
CA THR A 6 -32.53 10.21 -48.36
C THR A 6 -32.33 10.53 -49.84
N SER A 7 -32.09 9.52 -50.67
CA SER A 7 -32.19 9.62 -52.14
C SER A 7 -33.16 8.54 -52.63
N SER A 8 -34.29 9.00 -53.13
CA SER A 8 -35.30 8.23 -53.85
C SER A 8 -34.66 7.46 -55.02
N THR A 9 -34.89 6.15 -55.04
CA THR A 9 -34.55 5.28 -56.15
C THR A 9 -35.39 5.63 -57.38
N ASN A 10 -34.69 5.86 -58.50
CA ASN A 10 -35.29 5.96 -59.83
C ASN A 10 -36.09 4.68 -60.14
N SER A 11 -37.39 4.86 -60.28
CA SER A 11 -38.43 3.85 -60.48
C SER A 11 -38.52 3.29 -61.91
N ASN A 12 -37.42 3.17 -62.64
CA ASN A 12 -37.46 2.74 -64.05
C ASN A 12 -36.52 1.59 -64.44
N ALA A 13 -35.76 1.00 -63.50
CA ALA A 13 -35.04 -0.27 -63.73
C ALA A 13 -35.73 -1.50 -63.08
N SER A 14 -36.69 -1.28 -62.17
CA SER A 14 -37.41 -2.34 -61.46
C SER A 14 -38.56 -2.94 -62.25
N THR A 15 -39.13 -2.23 -63.22
CA THR A 15 -40.27 -2.73 -64.00
C THR A 15 -39.86 -3.81 -65.01
N GLY A 16 -38.62 -3.76 -65.52
CA GLY A 16 -38.08 -4.81 -66.40
C GLY A 16 -37.84 -6.16 -65.69
N SER A 17 -37.41 -6.13 -64.42
CA SER A 17 -37.15 -7.35 -63.63
C SER A 17 -38.42 -7.93 -62.99
N SER A 18 -39.39 -7.10 -62.62
CA SER A 18 -40.64 -7.56 -62.00
C SER A 18 -41.66 -8.10 -63.01
N ILE A 19 -41.58 -7.69 -64.28
CA ILE A 19 -42.40 -8.28 -65.36
C ILE A 19 -41.87 -9.68 -65.73
N ILE A 20 -40.57 -9.94 -65.57
CA ILE A 20 -40.00 -11.28 -65.73
C ILE A 20 -40.37 -12.20 -64.54
N SER A 21 -40.61 -11.66 -63.33
CA SER A 21 -41.11 -12.45 -62.19
C SER A 21 -42.62 -12.71 -62.22
N ALA A 22 -43.40 -11.88 -62.93
CA ALA A 22 -44.84 -12.08 -63.13
C ALA A 22 -45.15 -12.97 -64.35
N LEU A 23 -44.22 -13.12 -65.29
CA LEU A 23 -44.28 -14.11 -66.38
C LEU A 23 -43.83 -15.50 -65.89
N GLY A 24 -44.46 -15.97 -64.81
CA GLY A 24 -44.55 -17.38 -64.44
C GLY A 24 -45.43 -18.14 -65.44
N THR A 25 -44.96 -18.25 -66.67
CA THR A 25 -45.61 -19.03 -67.73
C THR A 25 -44.99 -20.41 -67.78
N GLY A 26 -45.56 -21.35 -67.00
CA GLY A 26 -45.48 -22.78 -67.34
C GLY A 26 -45.50 -23.81 -66.20
N SER A 27 -44.93 -23.57 -65.01
CA SER A 27 -44.72 -24.67 -64.04
C SER A 27 -45.32 -24.51 -62.63
N GLY A 28 -45.72 -23.31 -62.22
CA GLY A 28 -46.26 -23.07 -60.86
C GLY A 28 -45.27 -23.20 -59.69
N ILE A 29 -43.96 -23.35 -59.96
CA ILE A 29 -42.92 -23.50 -58.94
C ILE A 29 -42.16 -22.18 -58.74
N ASP A 30 -42.15 -21.68 -57.49
CA ASP A 30 -41.34 -20.53 -57.07
C ASP A 30 -39.88 -20.97 -56.86
N SER A 31 -39.08 -20.88 -57.92
CA SER A 31 -37.68 -21.32 -57.96
C SER A 31 -36.79 -20.60 -56.94
N ASN A 32 -37.12 -19.35 -56.58
CA ASN A 32 -36.42 -18.61 -55.53
C ASN A 32 -36.67 -19.24 -54.15
N LYS A 33 -37.94 -19.50 -53.81
CA LYS A 33 -38.28 -20.18 -52.54
C LYS A 33 -37.69 -21.57 -52.43
N LEU A 34 -37.70 -22.35 -53.53
CA LEU A 34 -37.13 -23.69 -53.53
C LEU A 34 -35.60 -23.66 -53.36
N ALA A 35 -34.91 -22.73 -54.04
CA ALA A 35 -33.47 -22.53 -53.86
C ALA A 35 -33.12 -22.12 -52.42
N ASP A 36 -33.95 -21.27 -51.80
CA ASP A 36 -33.80 -20.87 -50.40
C ASP A 36 -33.97 -22.06 -49.44
N GLN A 37 -35.04 -22.83 -49.58
CA GLN A 37 -35.31 -24.00 -48.74
C GLN A 37 -34.22 -25.07 -48.84
N LEU A 38 -33.74 -25.35 -50.05
CA LEU A 38 -32.67 -26.32 -50.27
C LEU A 38 -31.32 -25.85 -49.71
N THR A 39 -31.03 -24.55 -49.83
CA THR A 39 -29.81 -23.96 -49.28
C THR A 39 -29.84 -23.97 -47.75
N GLU A 40 -30.97 -23.62 -47.15
CA GLU A 40 -31.17 -23.65 -45.70
C GLU A 40 -31.05 -25.08 -45.16
N ALA A 41 -31.72 -26.05 -45.79
CA ALA A 41 -31.63 -27.46 -45.41
C ALA A 41 -30.19 -28.00 -45.50
N ASN A 42 -29.42 -27.60 -46.53
CA ASN A 42 -28.04 -28.03 -46.72
C ASN A 42 -27.09 -27.47 -45.64
N LYS A 43 -27.27 -26.21 -45.21
CA LYS A 43 -26.39 -25.61 -44.21
C LYS A 43 -26.82 -25.86 -42.76
N LYS A 44 -28.10 -26.22 -42.52
CA LYS A 44 -28.70 -26.31 -41.19
C LYS A 44 -27.87 -27.09 -40.18
N ILE A 45 -27.45 -28.31 -40.51
CA ILE A 45 -26.71 -29.18 -39.57
C ILE A 45 -25.37 -28.55 -39.16
N GLN A 46 -24.65 -27.96 -40.12
CA GLN A 46 -23.36 -27.35 -39.85
C GLN A 46 -23.54 -26.04 -39.07
N SER A 47 -24.56 -25.25 -39.41
CA SER A 47 -24.93 -24.02 -38.69
C SER A 47 -25.29 -24.34 -37.24
N ASP A 48 -26.20 -25.28 -37.01
CA ASP A 48 -26.65 -25.69 -35.69
C ASP A 48 -25.45 -26.15 -34.82
N ARG A 49 -24.49 -26.87 -35.40
CA ARG A 49 -23.27 -27.31 -34.69
C ARG A 49 -22.34 -26.14 -34.35
N LEU A 50 -22.13 -25.19 -35.26
CA LEU A 50 -21.29 -24.02 -35.02
C LEU A 50 -21.93 -23.10 -33.97
N THR A 51 -23.23 -22.83 -34.09
CA THR A 51 -23.99 -22.05 -33.10
C THR A 51 -23.94 -22.72 -31.73
N ALA A 52 -24.19 -24.03 -31.63
CA ALA A 52 -24.09 -24.75 -30.36
C ALA A 52 -22.68 -24.66 -29.75
N LYS A 53 -21.64 -24.74 -30.58
CA LYS A 53 -20.25 -24.58 -30.13
C LYS A 53 -19.95 -23.15 -29.67
N LYS A 54 -20.43 -22.14 -30.40
CA LYS A 54 -20.29 -20.73 -30.04
C LYS A 54 -20.95 -20.44 -28.70
N THR A 55 -22.21 -20.84 -28.54
CA THR A 55 -22.96 -20.71 -27.30
C THR A 55 -22.25 -21.39 -26.13
N LEU A 56 -21.73 -22.61 -26.33
CA LEU A 56 -20.96 -23.29 -25.29
C LEU A 56 -19.72 -22.48 -24.87
N LEU A 57 -18.93 -21.97 -25.82
CA LEU A 57 -17.71 -21.20 -25.52
C LEU A 57 -18.03 -19.85 -24.83
N GLU A 58 -19.11 -19.18 -25.24
CA GLU A 58 -19.58 -17.94 -24.60
C GLU A 58 -20.07 -18.18 -23.16
N THR A 59 -20.78 -19.28 -22.94
CA THR A 59 -21.16 -19.72 -21.58
C THR A 59 -19.92 -20.04 -20.75
N GLN A 60 -18.91 -20.71 -21.31
CA GLN A 60 -17.66 -20.99 -20.60
C GLN A 60 -16.94 -19.70 -20.17
N ILE A 61 -16.89 -18.66 -21.01
CA ILE A 61 -16.35 -17.35 -20.60
C ILE A 61 -17.12 -16.77 -19.41
N SER A 62 -18.45 -16.84 -19.46
CA SER A 62 -19.31 -16.35 -18.37
C SER A 62 -19.06 -17.13 -17.08
N ASP A 63 -18.97 -18.45 -17.16
CA ASP A 63 -18.70 -19.34 -16.03
C ASP A 63 -17.29 -19.14 -15.45
N TYR A 64 -16.28 -18.82 -16.27
CA TYR A 64 -14.96 -18.40 -15.77
C TYR A 64 -15.02 -17.06 -15.03
N GLY A 65 -15.86 -16.13 -15.48
CA GLY A 65 -16.14 -14.89 -14.77
C GLY A 65 -16.77 -15.14 -13.39
N LEU A 66 -17.72 -16.08 -13.31
CA LEU A 66 -18.31 -16.53 -12.04
C LEU A 66 -17.27 -17.21 -11.14
N LEU A 67 -16.49 -18.15 -11.68
CA LEU A 67 -15.40 -18.82 -10.95
C LEU A 67 -14.43 -17.81 -10.35
N ARG A 68 -13.99 -16.82 -11.14
CA ARG A 68 -13.12 -15.74 -10.68
C ARG A 68 -13.77 -14.93 -9.56
N SER A 69 -15.04 -14.57 -9.69
CA SER A 69 -15.79 -13.86 -8.65
C SER A 69 -15.83 -14.66 -7.34
N SER A 70 -16.15 -15.95 -7.40
CA SER A 70 -16.17 -16.85 -6.24
C SER A 70 -14.78 -17.00 -5.61
N MET A 71 -13.72 -17.11 -6.42
CA MET A 71 -12.33 -17.17 -5.93
C MET A 71 -11.91 -15.87 -5.25
N SER A 72 -12.28 -14.70 -5.78
CA SER A 72 -12.00 -13.42 -5.14
C SER A 72 -12.70 -13.28 -3.78
N LYS A 73 -13.94 -13.78 -3.64
CA LYS A 73 -14.62 -13.80 -2.33
C LYS A 73 -13.91 -14.71 -1.32
N LEU A 74 -13.45 -15.88 -1.76
CA LEU A 74 -12.67 -16.79 -0.92
C LEU A 74 -11.32 -16.17 -0.53
N GLU A 75 -10.65 -15.49 -1.47
CA GLU A 75 -9.40 -14.76 -1.24
C GLU A 75 -9.58 -13.67 -0.19
N ALA A 76 -10.64 -12.87 -0.27
CA ALA A 76 -10.92 -11.82 0.73
C ALA A 76 -11.09 -12.38 2.16
N ALA A 77 -11.83 -13.48 2.31
CA ALA A 77 -11.97 -14.17 3.60
C ALA A 77 -10.63 -14.74 4.08
N THR A 78 -9.84 -15.30 3.17
CA THR A 78 -8.51 -15.84 3.44
C THR A 78 -7.52 -14.75 3.85
N THR A 79 -7.55 -13.59 3.21
CA THR A 79 -6.66 -12.46 3.51
C THR A 79 -6.93 -11.90 4.91
N THR A 80 -8.20 -11.82 5.32
CA THR A 80 -8.56 -11.47 6.70
C THR A 80 -8.06 -12.53 7.69
N LEU A 81 -8.24 -13.81 7.37
CA LEU A 81 -7.75 -14.93 8.18
C LEU A 81 -6.21 -15.00 8.24
N GLY A 82 -5.49 -14.49 7.24
CA GLY A 82 -4.02 -14.47 7.23
C GLY A 82 -3.39 -13.34 8.03
N SER A 83 -4.20 -12.44 8.60
CA SER A 83 -3.71 -11.28 9.36
C SER A 83 -3.38 -11.66 10.80
N SER A 84 -2.15 -11.35 11.23
CA SER A 84 -1.76 -11.49 12.65
C SER A 84 -2.64 -10.66 13.57
N ASP A 85 -3.09 -9.48 13.13
CA ASP A 85 -3.86 -8.56 13.94
C ASP A 85 -5.26 -9.11 14.27
N THR A 86 -5.84 -9.88 13.35
CA THR A 86 -7.14 -10.55 13.55
C THR A 86 -7.09 -11.54 14.71
N PHE A 87 -5.96 -12.23 14.88
CA PHE A 87 -5.76 -13.18 15.99
C PHE A 87 -5.16 -12.53 17.23
N ASN A 88 -4.45 -11.42 17.10
CA ASN A 88 -3.91 -10.72 18.26
C ASN A 88 -4.88 -9.64 18.79
N ALA A 89 -6.11 -9.58 18.27
CA ALA A 89 -7.12 -8.59 18.62
C ALA A 89 -7.28 -8.43 20.13
N LYS A 90 -7.53 -7.19 20.54
CA LYS A 90 -7.67 -6.78 21.93
C LYS A 90 -9.04 -6.15 22.14
N SER A 91 -9.60 -6.36 23.31
CA SER A 91 -10.80 -5.68 23.78
C SER A 91 -10.44 -4.73 24.94
N LEU A 92 -11.25 -3.69 25.08
CA LEU A 92 -11.03 -2.61 26.02
C LEU A 92 -12.21 -2.47 26.97
N SER A 93 -11.94 -2.29 28.25
CA SER A 93 -12.92 -1.86 29.25
C SER A 93 -12.41 -0.60 29.95
N VAL A 94 -13.17 0.49 29.86
CA VAL A 94 -12.87 1.78 30.50
C VAL A 94 -14.14 2.28 31.18
N PRO A 95 -14.07 2.80 32.42
CA PRO A 95 -15.20 3.46 33.06
C PRO A 95 -15.53 4.79 32.36
N ASP A 96 -16.77 5.26 32.49
CA ASP A 96 -17.16 6.58 31.99
C ASP A 96 -16.33 7.70 32.66
N THR A 97 -15.62 8.49 31.86
CA THR A 97 -14.83 9.65 32.31
C THR A 97 -14.88 10.77 31.27
N LYS A 98 -14.65 12.01 31.71
CA LYS A 98 -14.49 13.19 30.82
C LYS A 98 -13.03 13.61 30.66
N LEU A 99 -12.10 12.98 31.39
CA LEU A 99 -10.70 13.40 31.41
C LEU A 99 -9.93 12.92 30.17
N LEU A 100 -10.28 11.75 29.66
CA LEU A 100 -9.61 11.13 28.52
C LEU A 100 -10.60 10.33 27.66
N SER A 101 -10.22 10.08 26.42
CA SER A 101 -10.85 9.06 25.58
C SER A 101 -9.79 8.18 24.94
N ILE A 102 -10.06 6.88 24.84
CA ILE A 102 -9.21 5.99 24.06
C ILE A 102 -9.57 6.17 22.59
N THR A 103 -8.58 6.56 21.79
CA THR A 103 -8.76 6.85 20.37
C THR A 103 -8.37 5.66 19.51
N LYS A 104 -7.46 4.82 19.98
CA LYS A 104 -7.04 3.61 19.26
C LYS A 104 -6.51 2.54 20.22
N LEU A 105 -6.82 1.29 19.89
CA LEU A 105 -6.24 0.09 20.51
C LEU A 105 -5.66 -0.79 19.40
N ASP A 106 -4.37 -1.02 19.44
CA ASP A 106 -3.63 -1.88 18.53
C ASP A 106 -3.65 -3.33 19.02
N ALA A 107 -3.60 -4.29 18.09
CA ALA A 107 -3.54 -5.72 18.40
C ALA A 107 -2.26 -6.11 19.17
N LYS A 108 -1.21 -5.30 19.09
CA LYS A 108 0.05 -5.48 19.81
C LYS A 108 0.02 -4.99 21.26
N ALA A 109 -1.05 -4.30 21.66
CA ALA A 109 -1.15 -3.76 23.02
C ALA A 109 -1.05 -4.88 24.06
N ALA A 110 -0.23 -4.68 25.10
CA ALA A 110 -0.07 -5.66 26.15
C ALA A 110 -1.35 -5.76 27.01
N ALA A 111 -1.87 -6.97 27.18
CA ALA A 111 -3.03 -7.24 28.02
C ALA A 111 -2.71 -6.95 29.49
N GLY A 112 -3.66 -6.39 30.22
CA GLY A 112 -3.50 -6.00 31.61
C GLY A 112 -4.39 -4.83 32.02
N ALA A 113 -4.32 -4.50 33.32
CA ALA A 113 -4.98 -3.34 33.89
C ALA A 113 -4.00 -2.18 34.07
N TYR A 114 -4.37 -1.01 33.57
CA TYR A 114 -3.60 0.23 33.62
C TYR A 114 -4.38 1.28 34.39
N GLN A 115 -3.78 1.81 35.45
CA GLN A 115 -4.32 2.94 36.18
C GLN A 115 -3.74 4.22 35.61
N LEU A 116 -4.60 5.03 35.00
CA LEU A 116 -4.26 6.32 34.40
C LEU A 116 -4.76 7.46 35.29
N LYS A 117 -3.85 8.34 35.68
CA LYS A 117 -4.19 9.57 36.40
C LYS A 117 -3.62 10.77 35.64
N VAL A 118 -4.50 11.66 35.18
CA VAL A 118 -4.12 12.85 34.41
C VAL A 118 -3.91 14.01 35.38
N GLU A 119 -2.66 14.37 35.65
CA GLU A 119 -2.31 15.44 36.60
C GLU A 119 -2.25 16.82 35.93
N GLN A 120 -1.87 16.86 34.65
CA GLN A 120 -1.76 18.09 33.85
C GLN A 120 -1.99 17.77 32.38
N VAL A 121 -2.61 18.70 31.64
CA VAL A 121 -2.72 18.64 30.17
C VAL A 121 -1.63 19.50 29.54
N ALA A 122 -1.16 19.12 28.37
CA ALA A 122 -0.19 19.89 27.61
C ALA A 122 -0.82 21.22 27.15
N GLN A 123 -0.01 22.27 27.18
CA GLN A 123 -0.39 23.63 26.80
C GLN A 123 0.61 24.19 25.80
N SER A 124 0.11 24.97 24.84
CA SER A 124 0.93 25.72 23.88
C SER A 124 1.44 27.00 24.50
N GLN A 125 2.69 27.34 24.19
CA GLN A 125 3.18 28.67 24.47
C GLN A 125 2.50 29.66 23.52
N SER A 126 2.16 30.84 24.03
CA SER A 126 1.77 31.96 23.18
C SER A 126 2.53 33.23 23.58
N VAL A 127 3.09 33.90 22.57
CA VAL A 127 3.94 35.08 22.73
C VAL A 127 3.45 36.16 21.78
N SER A 128 3.26 37.37 22.29
CA SER A 128 2.70 38.50 21.52
C SER A 128 3.69 39.65 21.39
N SER A 129 3.71 40.31 20.23
CA SER A 129 4.45 41.56 20.04
C SER A 129 3.82 42.72 20.82
N GLY A 130 4.52 43.86 20.84
CA GLY A 130 3.89 45.16 21.10
C GLY A 130 2.81 45.52 20.07
N THR A 131 2.23 46.72 20.22
CA THR A 131 1.15 47.21 19.35
C THR A 131 1.68 47.95 18.12
N PHE A 132 0.91 47.87 17.03
CA PHE A 132 1.14 48.54 15.75
C PHE A 132 -0.13 49.30 15.32
N GLY A 133 0.04 50.41 14.61
CA GLY A 133 -1.09 51.25 14.18
C GLY A 133 -1.82 50.71 12.94
N SER A 134 -1.15 49.85 12.15
CA SER A 134 -1.73 49.18 10.98
C SER A 134 -1.11 47.81 10.78
N MET A 135 -1.83 46.91 10.10
CA MET A 135 -1.29 45.62 9.65
C MET A 135 -0.19 45.76 8.57
N THR A 136 -0.14 46.90 7.89
CA THR A 136 0.78 47.18 6.77
C THR A 136 1.88 48.17 7.14
N GLU A 137 1.96 48.58 8.40
CA GLU A 137 3.06 49.44 8.87
C GLU A 137 4.40 48.70 8.74
N PRO A 138 5.48 49.37 8.29
CA PRO A 138 6.81 48.76 8.21
C PRO A 138 7.29 48.26 9.58
N ILE A 139 7.82 47.03 9.60
CA ILE A 139 8.31 46.34 10.80
C ILE A 139 9.84 46.26 10.87
N GLY A 140 10.55 46.73 9.85
CA GLY A 140 12.00 46.63 9.69
C GLY A 140 12.41 45.48 8.76
N LYS A 141 13.68 45.47 8.33
CA LYS A 141 14.26 44.45 7.43
C LYS A 141 15.44 43.74 8.08
N GLY A 142 15.78 42.56 7.55
CA GLY A 142 16.86 41.71 8.03
C GLY A 142 16.40 40.26 8.23
N THR A 143 16.93 39.58 9.24
CA THR A 143 16.63 38.16 9.48
C THR A 143 16.13 37.91 10.90
N LEU A 144 15.07 37.11 11.04
CA LEU A 144 14.62 36.52 12.30
C LEU A 144 15.02 35.04 12.34
N VAL A 145 15.86 34.67 13.29
CA VAL A 145 16.15 33.27 13.60
C VAL A 145 15.20 32.84 14.71
N ILE A 146 14.34 31.88 14.38
CA ILE A 146 13.40 31.29 15.34
C ILE A 146 13.91 29.89 15.70
N ARG A 147 13.97 29.58 17.00
CA ARG A 147 14.33 28.26 17.52
C ARG A 147 13.24 27.76 18.47
N LEU A 148 13.18 26.44 18.63
CA LEU A 148 12.31 25.79 19.60
C LEU A 148 13.15 25.14 20.70
N GLY A 149 12.65 25.20 21.93
CA GLY A 149 13.36 24.74 23.11
C GLY A 149 12.53 24.97 24.36
N GLU A 150 13.18 24.98 25.51
CA GLU A 150 12.55 25.14 26.82
C GLU A 150 13.17 26.35 27.53
N TRP A 151 12.32 27.27 27.99
CA TRP A 151 12.76 28.33 28.88
C TRP A 151 12.74 27.88 30.33
N ASN A 152 13.69 28.37 31.11
CA ASN A 152 13.55 28.30 32.56
C ASN A 152 12.44 29.25 33.06
N SER A 153 11.99 29.09 34.31
CA SER A 153 10.90 29.90 34.87
C SER A 153 11.21 31.40 34.96
N ALA A 154 12.49 31.80 34.97
CA ALA A 154 12.91 33.20 34.93
C ALA A 154 13.02 33.76 33.49
N LEU A 155 12.81 32.89 32.51
CA LEU A 155 13.03 33.08 31.08
C LEU A 155 14.48 33.46 30.72
N ASN A 156 15.47 33.41 31.60
CA ASN A 156 16.81 33.96 31.33
C ASN A 156 17.84 32.94 30.80
N ASP A 157 17.39 31.73 30.50
CA ASP A 157 18.19 30.61 29.98
C ASP A 157 17.31 29.79 29.04
N PHE A 158 17.79 29.47 27.84
CA PHE A 158 17.04 28.73 26.82
C PHE A 158 17.77 27.47 26.39
N GLU A 159 17.20 26.31 26.73
CA GLU A 159 17.71 25.03 26.28
C GLU A 159 17.10 24.69 24.92
N VAL A 160 17.88 24.83 23.85
CA VAL A 160 17.47 24.46 22.48
C VAL A 160 17.25 22.95 22.38
N ASP A 161 16.10 22.53 21.86
CA ASP A 161 15.83 21.11 21.62
C ASP A 161 16.39 20.68 20.25
N SER A 162 17.57 20.05 20.29
CA SER A 162 18.28 19.54 19.11
C SER A 162 17.56 18.42 18.34
N SER A 163 16.56 17.78 18.94
CA SER A 163 15.77 16.74 18.29
C SER A 163 14.66 17.30 17.40
N LYS A 164 14.36 18.60 17.53
CA LYS A 164 13.25 19.24 16.82
C LYS A 164 13.73 19.92 15.55
N ALA A 165 13.13 19.50 14.44
CA ALA A 165 13.37 20.10 13.14
C ALA A 165 12.68 21.47 12.94
N GLY A 166 12.38 22.19 14.03
CA GLY A 166 11.42 23.31 14.10
C GLY A 166 12.03 24.70 14.28
N GLY A 167 13.34 24.86 14.04
CA GLY A 167 13.92 26.19 13.86
C GLY A 167 13.80 26.66 12.40
N ALA A 168 13.75 27.98 12.18
CA ALA A 168 13.94 28.53 10.83
C ALA A 168 14.53 29.94 10.86
N THR A 169 15.25 30.26 9.79
CA THR A 169 15.62 31.62 9.43
C THR A 169 14.53 32.23 8.54
N ILE A 170 13.94 33.33 8.97
CA ILE A 170 12.98 34.15 8.22
C ILE A 170 13.71 35.39 7.72
N GLU A 171 13.68 35.62 6.41
CA GLU A 171 14.20 36.83 5.80
C GLU A 171 13.06 37.82 5.56
N ILE A 172 13.27 39.07 5.97
CA ILE A 172 12.31 40.17 5.81
C ILE A 172 12.91 41.25 4.92
N ASP A 173 12.29 41.47 3.77
CA ASP A 173 12.70 42.37 2.69
C ASP A 173 11.57 43.33 2.30
N ASP A 174 11.74 44.06 1.18
CA ASP A 174 10.72 44.99 0.67
C ASP A 174 9.37 44.32 0.30
N GLY A 175 9.38 43.03 -0.03
CA GLY A 175 8.19 42.29 -0.42
C GLY A 175 7.32 41.84 0.76
N ASN A 176 7.88 41.74 1.97
CA ASN A 176 7.19 41.19 3.14
C ASN A 176 7.37 42.00 4.45
N ASN A 177 7.95 43.21 4.39
CA ASN A 177 8.12 44.14 5.52
C ASN A 177 6.78 44.73 6.04
N SER A 178 5.96 43.89 6.66
CA SER A 178 4.73 44.24 7.37
C SER A 178 4.34 43.12 8.34
N LEU A 179 3.37 43.35 9.24
CA LEU A 179 2.84 42.28 10.10
C LEU A 179 2.21 41.15 9.28
N VAL A 180 1.52 41.48 8.19
CA VAL A 180 0.94 40.49 7.26
C VAL A 180 2.04 39.65 6.62
N GLY A 181 3.07 40.32 6.07
CA GLY A 181 4.18 39.64 5.43
C GLY A 181 4.96 38.76 6.39
N LEU A 182 5.22 39.22 7.62
CA LEU A 182 5.88 38.42 8.66
C LEU A 182 5.06 37.21 9.07
N ARG A 183 3.74 37.39 9.30
CA ARG A 183 2.83 36.28 9.61
C ARG A 183 2.89 35.21 8.52
N ASP A 184 2.78 35.63 7.27
CA ASP A 184 2.74 34.72 6.12
C ASP A 184 4.10 34.05 5.92
N ALA A 185 5.21 34.76 6.13
CA ALA A 185 6.56 34.21 6.06
C ALA A 185 6.80 33.14 7.13
N ILE A 186 6.38 33.38 8.39
CA ILE A 186 6.48 32.39 9.48
C ILE A 186 5.62 31.15 9.15
N ASN A 187 4.35 31.36 8.82
CA ASN A 187 3.41 30.26 8.54
C ASN A 187 3.86 29.42 7.34
N LYS A 188 4.49 30.05 6.33
CA LYS A 188 5.03 29.36 5.15
C LYS A 188 6.20 28.42 5.48
N LYS A 189 7.01 28.70 6.52
CA LYS A 189 8.10 27.80 6.93
C LYS A 189 7.62 26.52 7.60
N ASN A 190 6.37 26.47 8.06
CA ASN A 190 5.75 25.29 8.69
C ASN A 190 6.60 24.69 9.83
N ILE A 191 7.17 25.55 10.68
CA ILE A 191 8.06 25.16 11.78
C ILE A 191 7.33 24.69 13.06
N GLY A 192 6.01 24.49 12.99
CA GLY A 192 5.21 24.16 14.17
C GLY A 192 4.85 25.38 15.03
N ILE A 193 5.01 26.58 14.48
CA ILE A 193 4.51 27.84 15.05
C ILE A 193 3.44 28.39 14.11
N SER A 194 2.30 28.79 14.67
CA SER A 194 1.25 29.53 13.99
C SER A 194 1.35 31.00 14.33
N ALA A 195 1.55 31.84 13.33
CA ALA A 195 1.48 33.29 13.44
C ALA A 195 0.07 33.78 13.10
N SER A 196 -0.47 34.67 13.92
CA SER A 196 -1.75 35.34 13.71
C SER A 196 -1.66 36.82 14.08
N ILE A 197 -2.56 37.65 13.53
CA ILE A 197 -2.65 39.07 13.87
C ILE A 197 -3.94 39.25 14.67
N VAL A 198 -3.81 39.77 15.90
CA VAL A 198 -4.95 40.09 16.77
C VAL A 198 -5.16 41.59 16.74
N GLY A 199 -6.37 42.02 16.42
CA GLY A 199 -6.79 43.41 16.46
C GLY A 199 -7.55 43.73 17.74
N ASP A 200 -7.22 44.85 18.38
CA ASP A 200 -7.90 45.36 19.57
C ASP A 200 -8.06 46.87 19.47
N GLY A 201 -9.29 47.36 19.29
CA GLY A 201 -9.61 48.79 19.29
C GLY A 201 -8.83 49.66 18.28
N GLY A 202 -8.41 49.10 17.14
CA GLY A 202 -7.62 49.82 16.12
C GLY A 202 -6.10 49.68 16.27
N SER A 203 -5.63 48.92 17.26
CA SER A 203 -4.24 48.46 17.37
C SER A 203 -4.10 47.01 16.93
N TYR A 204 -2.96 46.66 16.36
CA TYR A 204 -2.65 45.30 15.89
C TYR A 204 -1.44 44.73 16.61
N ARG A 205 -1.46 43.43 16.92
CA ARG A 205 -0.31 42.70 17.47
C ARG A 205 -0.13 41.37 16.75
N LEU A 206 1.12 40.95 16.58
CA LEU A 206 1.44 39.59 16.14
C LEU A 206 1.35 38.66 17.36
N LEU A 207 0.57 37.60 17.25
CA LEU A 207 0.51 36.51 18.21
C LEU A 207 1.12 35.27 17.57
N LEU A 208 2.17 34.75 18.19
CA LEU A 208 2.80 33.49 17.83
C LEU A 208 2.34 32.43 18.82
N THR A 209 1.88 31.29 18.31
CA THR A 209 1.46 30.15 19.11
C THR A 209 2.21 28.92 18.65
N SER A 210 2.93 28.28 19.55
CA SER A 210 3.63 27.03 19.27
C SER A 210 2.71 25.82 19.42
N LYS A 211 3.23 24.63 19.09
CA LYS A 211 2.62 23.37 19.54
C LYS A 211 2.66 23.28 21.06
N SER A 212 1.79 22.45 21.64
CA SER A 212 1.79 22.21 23.08
C SER A 212 3.12 21.58 23.54
N GLY A 213 3.48 21.76 24.80
CA GLY A 213 4.69 21.18 25.41
C GLY A 213 5.74 22.22 25.82
N ALA A 214 6.47 21.93 26.88
CA ALA A 214 7.49 22.83 27.46
C ALA A 214 8.69 23.03 26.53
N LYS A 215 9.04 22.01 25.72
CA LYS A 215 10.13 22.09 24.75
C LYS A 215 9.74 22.70 23.41
N ASN A 216 8.49 23.11 23.24
CA ASN A 216 8.01 23.79 22.04
C ASN A 216 7.95 25.29 22.24
N GLU A 217 8.65 25.82 23.25
CA GLU A 217 8.73 27.25 23.46
C GLU A 217 9.65 27.92 22.44
N ILE A 218 9.36 29.18 22.17
CA ILE A 218 9.91 29.94 21.05
C ILE A 218 11.06 30.81 21.59
N GLU A 219 12.20 30.77 20.91
CA GLU A 219 13.24 31.80 20.97
C GLU A 219 13.29 32.54 19.64
N ILE A 220 13.39 33.87 19.68
CA ILE A 220 13.48 34.72 18.49
C ILE A 220 14.68 35.66 18.65
N THR A 221 15.60 35.57 17.68
CA THR A 221 16.73 36.48 17.56
C THR A 221 16.65 37.22 16.24
N ALA A 222 16.57 38.55 16.31
CA ALA A 222 16.54 39.46 15.18
C ALA A 222 17.94 40.00 14.88
N THR A 223 18.29 39.99 13.59
CA THR A 223 19.42 40.75 13.03
C THR A 223 18.84 41.75 12.05
N GLU A 224 19.15 43.04 12.22
CA GLU A 224 18.56 44.12 11.45
C GLU A 224 19.48 44.60 10.33
N ASP A 225 18.90 44.97 9.19
CA ASP A 225 19.62 45.64 8.11
C ASP A 225 19.91 47.11 8.47
N ALA A 226 21.10 47.59 8.08
CA ALA A 226 21.48 48.98 8.28
C ALA A 226 20.49 49.92 7.56
N GLY A 227 19.86 50.83 8.32
CA GLY A 227 18.92 51.83 7.79
C GLY A 227 17.46 51.37 7.71
N ALA A 228 17.13 50.15 8.11
CA ALA A 228 15.76 49.62 8.14
C ALA A 228 15.43 48.93 9.48
N LEU A 229 15.64 49.66 10.58
CA LEU A 229 15.45 49.17 11.96
C LEU A 229 13.97 48.93 12.28
N GLY A 230 13.70 47.97 13.16
CA GLY A 230 12.36 47.66 13.67
C GLY A 230 12.17 46.19 14.09
N LEU A 231 12.90 45.25 13.50
CA LEU A 231 12.76 43.81 13.78
C LEU A 231 13.14 43.44 15.21
N ALA A 232 14.00 44.23 15.87
CA ALA A 232 14.36 44.02 17.26
C ALA A 232 13.12 44.00 18.18
N LYS A 233 11.99 44.61 17.79
CA LYS A 233 10.71 44.55 18.53
C LYS A 233 10.16 43.11 18.68
N PHE A 234 10.61 42.17 17.86
CA PHE A 234 10.23 40.75 17.94
C PHE A 234 11.26 39.89 18.69
N ASN A 235 12.32 40.47 19.25
CA ASN A 235 13.28 39.71 20.04
C ASN A 235 12.61 39.08 21.26
N PHE A 236 12.87 37.78 21.41
CA PHE A 236 12.50 36.99 22.57
C PHE A 236 13.61 35.95 22.78
N ASN A 237 14.72 36.38 23.38
CA ASN A 237 15.88 35.55 23.68
C ASN A 237 16.38 35.81 25.10
N GLU A 238 17.48 35.15 25.50
CA GLU A 238 17.99 35.16 26.90
C GLU A 238 18.32 36.57 27.40
N THR A 239 18.71 37.47 26.48
CA THR A 239 19.15 38.83 26.80
C THR A 239 18.07 39.89 26.56
N THR A 240 17.19 39.68 25.58
CA THR A 240 16.25 40.68 25.08
C THR A 240 14.85 40.10 24.92
N ARG A 241 13.86 40.66 25.63
CA ARG A 241 12.45 40.26 25.56
C ARG A 241 11.52 41.42 25.28
N ASN A 242 11.45 41.77 24.01
CA ASN A 242 10.54 42.80 23.50
C ASN A 242 9.14 42.24 23.22
N MET A 243 9.01 40.92 23.06
CA MET A 243 7.71 40.24 23.07
C MET A 243 7.30 39.79 24.47
N THR A 244 6.00 39.65 24.69
CA THR A 244 5.39 39.26 25.98
C THR A 244 4.80 37.85 25.88
N GLN A 245 5.19 36.97 26.80
CA GLN A 245 4.57 35.65 26.97
C GLN A 245 3.18 35.78 27.60
N GLN A 246 2.15 35.32 26.91
CA GLN A 246 0.76 35.31 27.37
C GLN A 246 0.39 33.96 28.01
N GLN A 247 1.01 32.88 27.53
CA GLN A 247 0.84 31.54 28.04
C GLN A 247 2.17 30.79 27.90
N GLU A 248 2.58 30.06 28.94
CA GLU A 248 3.76 29.19 28.92
C GLU A 248 3.45 27.85 28.24
N GLY A 249 4.47 27.25 27.62
CA GLY A 249 4.37 25.90 27.10
C GLY A 249 4.46 24.91 28.26
N LEU A 250 3.50 24.00 28.37
CA LEU A 250 3.54 22.95 29.40
C LEU A 250 3.34 21.59 28.78
N ASP A 251 4.02 20.59 29.33
CA ASP A 251 3.77 19.19 29.00
C ASP A 251 2.52 18.65 29.71
N ALA A 252 1.88 17.65 29.09
CA ALA A 252 0.93 16.77 29.74
C ALA A 252 1.67 15.89 30.74
N LYS A 253 1.12 15.76 31.95
CA LYS A 253 1.64 14.89 33.00
C LYS A 253 0.60 13.83 33.34
N VAL A 254 0.94 12.58 33.06
CA VAL A 254 0.07 11.43 33.31
C VAL A 254 0.82 10.44 34.18
N ARG A 255 0.16 9.87 35.18
CA ARG A 255 0.67 8.68 35.87
C ARG A 255 0.08 7.43 35.29
N VAL A 256 0.94 6.48 34.93
CA VAL A 256 0.56 5.13 34.51
C VAL A 256 1.05 4.15 35.56
N ASN A 257 0.14 3.50 36.27
CA ASN A 257 0.46 2.61 37.39
C ASN A 257 1.41 3.27 38.43
N GLY A 258 1.23 4.58 38.65
CA GLY A 258 2.05 5.39 39.56
C GLY A 258 3.29 6.02 38.93
N LEU A 259 3.79 5.52 37.78
CA LEU A 259 4.91 6.10 37.05
C LEU A 259 4.48 7.40 36.36
N LEU A 260 5.11 8.52 36.72
CA LEU A 260 4.87 9.80 36.08
C LEU A 260 5.56 9.85 34.71
N VAL A 261 4.80 10.14 33.67
CA VAL A 261 5.29 10.39 32.32
C VAL A 261 4.88 11.78 31.87
N SER A 262 5.76 12.42 31.10
CA SER A 262 5.55 13.73 30.50
C SER A 262 5.45 13.61 28.99
N ARG A 263 4.55 14.36 28.35
CA ARG A 263 4.41 14.43 26.89
C ARG A 263 4.09 15.83 26.44
N GLU A 264 4.65 16.23 25.31
CA GLU A 264 4.39 17.54 24.72
C GLU A 264 2.97 17.68 24.15
N SER A 265 2.29 16.58 23.85
CA SER A 265 0.96 16.57 23.23
C SER A 265 -0.09 15.99 24.17
N ASN A 266 -1.33 16.46 24.03
CA ASN A 266 -2.50 15.83 24.63
C ASN A 266 -2.95 14.55 23.91
N GLN A 267 -2.39 14.27 22.73
CA GLN A 267 -2.56 12.99 22.04
C GLN A 267 -1.42 12.05 22.43
N ILE A 268 -1.70 11.15 23.36
CA ILE A 268 -0.74 10.24 23.93
C ILE A 268 -0.72 8.96 23.09
N LYS A 269 0.42 8.64 22.47
CA LYS A 269 0.52 7.53 21.49
C LYS A 269 1.57 6.48 21.84
N ASP A 270 2.43 6.78 22.80
CA ASP A 270 3.71 6.10 23.02
C ASP A 270 3.99 5.82 24.51
N VAL A 271 3.02 6.11 25.39
CA VAL A 271 3.15 5.85 26.82
C VAL A 271 2.84 4.39 27.15
N ILE A 272 1.79 3.84 26.55
CA ILE A 272 1.45 2.42 26.61
C ILE A 272 1.51 1.93 25.17
N ASP A 273 2.40 0.97 24.90
CA ASP A 273 2.56 0.43 23.55
C ASP A 273 1.22 -0.18 23.06
N GLY A 274 0.81 0.23 21.86
CA GLY A 274 -0.46 -0.14 21.26
C GLY A 274 -1.72 0.53 21.84
N LEU A 275 -1.63 1.48 22.78
CA LEU A 275 -2.78 2.24 23.27
C LEU A 275 -2.59 3.73 23.01
N GLU A 276 -3.47 4.31 22.20
CA GLU A 276 -3.52 5.76 21.98
C GLU A 276 -4.74 6.36 22.67
N PHE A 277 -4.54 7.50 23.33
CA PHE A 277 -5.60 8.20 24.04
C PHE A 277 -5.39 9.71 24.04
N ASP A 278 -6.50 10.44 24.01
CA ASP A 278 -6.51 11.90 24.05
C ASP A 278 -6.88 12.38 25.45
N LEU A 279 -6.23 13.45 25.87
CA LEU A 279 -6.46 14.13 27.15
C LEU A 279 -7.32 15.38 26.93
N PHE A 280 -8.41 15.50 27.69
CA PHE A 280 -9.31 16.65 27.62
C PHE A 280 -9.33 17.48 28.92
N GLY A 281 -8.91 16.89 30.03
CA GLY A 281 -8.87 17.56 31.32
C GLY A 281 -7.92 16.88 32.29
N ALA A 282 -7.67 17.53 33.44
CA ALA A 282 -6.82 17.02 34.50
C ALA A 282 -7.56 16.97 35.83
N SER A 283 -7.21 16.00 36.68
CA SER A 283 -7.75 15.84 38.03
C SER A 283 -6.70 15.21 38.94
N LEU A 284 -6.45 15.83 40.09
CA LEU A 284 -5.52 15.30 41.08
C LEU A 284 -6.12 14.18 41.95
N THR A 285 -7.41 13.90 41.84
CA THR A 285 -8.13 12.92 42.68
C THR A 285 -8.72 11.75 41.89
N GLU A 286 -9.10 11.95 40.63
CA GLU A 286 -9.68 10.90 39.79
C GLU A 286 -8.58 9.99 39.20
N THR A 287 -8.81 8.69 39.19
CA THR A 287 -7.95 7.70 38.52
C THR A 287 -8.82 6.78 37.67
N VAL A 288 -8.48 6.67 36.39
CA VAL A 288 -9.21 5.89 35.39
C VAL A 288 -8.55 4.51 35.27
N SER A 289 -9.30 3.45 35.53
CA SER A 289 -8.80 2.07 35.38
C SER A 289 -9.16 1.53 34.00
N VAL A 290 -8.16 1.37 33.14
CA VAL A 290 -8.29 0.84 31.78
C VAL A 290 -7.87 -0.63 31.78
N SER A 291 -8.74 -1.53 31.34
CA SER A 291 -8.42 -2.96 31.22
C SER A 291 -8.36 -3.36 29.75
N ILE A 292 -7.23 -3.94 29.34
CA ILE A 292 -7.01 -4.51 28.00
C ILE A 292 -7.04 -6.03 28.13
N ASN A 293 -7.94 -6.69 27.42
CA ASN A 293 -8.07 -8.14 27.40
C ASN A 293 -7.83 -8.69 25.99
N GLU A 294 -7.44 -9.96 25.90
CA GLU A 294 -7.43 -10.66 24.62
C GLU A 294 -8.85 -10.85 24.10
N ASP A 295 -9.08 -10.55 22.82
CA ASP A 295 -10.35 -10.78 22.16
C ASP A 295 -10.24 -11.94 21.17
N LYS A 296 -10.41 -13.16 21.69
CA LYS A 296 -10.36 -14.39 20.88
C LYS A 296 -11.53 -14.49 19.89
N SER A 297 -12.63 -13.75 20.14
CA SER A 297 -13.85 -13.84 19.35
C SER A 297 -13.66 -13.33 17.92
N VAL A 298 -12.76 -12.37 17.71
CA VAL A 298 -12.42 -11.83 16.38
C VAL A 298 -11.76 -12.90 15.52
N GLY A 299 -10.75 -13.60 16.05
CA GLY A 299 -10.09 -14.71 15.35
C GLY A 299 -11.03 -15.91 15.15
N GLU A 300 -11.85 -16.25 16.15
CA GLU A 300 -12.87 -17.31 15.99
C GLU A 300 -13.84 -17.00 14.85
N LYS A 301 -14.36 -15.77 14.81
CA LYS A 301 -15.26 -15.30 13.75
C LYS A 301 -14.58 -15.38 12.38
N ALA A 302 -13.33 -14.95 12.26
CA ALA A 302 -12.59 -15.02 11.00
C ALA A 302 -12.46 -16.46 10.47
N ILE A 303 -12.23 -17.43 11.35
CA ILE A 303 -12.19 -18.86 10.98
C ILE A 303 -13.56 -19.33 10.49
N ARG A 304 -14.64 -18.98 11.19
CA ARG A 304 -16.01 -19.34 10.81
C ARG A 304 -16.40 -18.74 9.46
N ASP A 305 -16.09 -17.46 9.26
CA ASP A 305 -16.35 -16.74 8.01
C ASP A 305 -15.57 -17.38 6.85
N PHE A 306 -14.32 -17.80 7.08
CA PHE A 306 -13.55 -18.55 6.09
C PHE A 306 -14.18 -19.89 5.72
N VAL A 307 -14.60 -20.69 6.72
CA VAL A 307 -15.28 -21.97 6.46
C VAL A 307 -16.56 -21.76 5.66
N ALA A 308 -17.34 -20.74 6.00
CA ALA A 308 -18.53 -20.36 5.26
C ALA A 308 -18.19 -19.95 3.82
N ALA A 309 -17.19 -19.08 3.62
CA ALA A 309 -16.76 -18.62 2.31
C ALA A 309 -16.25 -19.79 1.43
N TYR A 310 -15.49 -20.73 2.00
CA TYR A 310 -15.07 -21.94 1.27
C TYR A 310 -16.27 -22.81 0.87
N ASN A 311 -17.24 -23.01 1.76
CA ASN A 311 -18.42 -23.82 1.44
C ASN A 311 -19.29 -23.16 0.36
N THR A 312 -19.43 -21.84 0.39
CA THR A 312 -20.08 -21.07 -0.68
C THR A 312 -19.31 -21.22 -1.99
N PHE A 313 -17.98 -21.00 -1.97
CA PHE A 313 -17.11 -21.19 -3.15
C PHE A 313 -17.27 -22.59 -3.74
N LYS A 314 -17.19 -23.64 -2.92
CA LYS A 314 -17.38 -25.03 -3.34
C LYS A 314 -18.72 -25.19 -4.05
N THR A 315 -19.81 -24.74 -3.43
CA THR A 315 -21.16 -24.89 -3.95
C THR A 315 -21.34 -24.16 -5.28
N GLU A 316 -20.86 -22.92 -5.38
CA GLU A 316 -20.93 -22.12 -6.61
C GLU A 316 -20.11 -22.77 -7.74
N VAL A 317 -18.89 -23.25 -7.46
CA VAL A 317 -18.03 -23.85 -8.48
C VAL A 317 -18.48 -25.25 -8.88
N GLU A 318 -19.05 -26.04 -7.96
CA GLU A 318 -19.58 -27.37 -8.24
C GLU A 318 -20.73 -27.33 -9.24
N LYS A 319 -21.55 -26.27 -9.24
CA LYS A 319 -22.56 -26.02 -10.29
C LYS A 319 -21.94 -25.81 -11.68
N LEU A 320 -20.74 -25.21 -11.74
CA LEU A 320 -20.05 -24.93 -13.01
C LEU A 320 -19.33 -26.16 -13.57
N VAL A 321 -18.70 -26.97 -12.72
CA VAL A 321 -17.88 -28.13 -13.11
C VAL A 321 -18.59 -29.48 -12.99
N GLY A 322 -19.80 -29.49 -12.44
CA GLY A 322 -20.56 -30.69 -12.09
C GLY A 322 -22.00 -30.61 -12.58
N PHE A 323 -22.90 -31.28 -11.85
CA PHE A 323 -24.33 -31.25 -12.12
C PHE A 323 -24.98 -30.15 -11.29
N ASP A 324 -25.65 -29.21 -11.95
CA ASP A 324 -26.45 -28.17 -11.31
C ASP A 324 -27.85 -28.71 -11.03
N SER A 325 -28.16 -28.90 -9.74
CA SER A 325 -29.46 -29.39 -9.30
C SER A 325 -30.61 -28.40 -9.54
N GLU A 326 -30.33 -27.10 -9.61
CA GLU A 326 -31.34 -26.05 -9.85
C GLU A 326 -31.73 -26.02 -11.32
N LEU A 327 -30.75 -26.04 -12.21
CA LEU A 327 -30.96 -26.06 -13.67
C LEU A 327 -31.28 -27.46 -14.21
N LYS A 328 -31.05 -28.51 -13.40
CA LYS A 328 -31.15 -29.93 -13.78
C LYS A 328 -30.30 -30.27 -15.02
N ASP A 329 -29.16 -29.60 -15.16
CA ASP A 329 -28.21 -29.79 -16.26
C ASP A 329 -26.78 -29.70 -15.75
N PHE A 330 -25.82 -30.14 -16.56
CA PHE A 330 -24.40 -30.00 -16.24
C PHE A 330 -23.88 -28.61 -16.59
N GLY A 331 -23.08 -28.02 -15.69
CA GLY A 331 -22.40 -26.76 -15.95
C GLY A 331 -21.46 -26.82 -17.16
N SER A 332 -21.17 -25.66 -17.78
CA SER A 332 -20.41 -25.62 -19.04
C SER A 332 -18.95 -26.04 -18.89
N LEU A 333 -18.42 -26.07 -17.66
CA LEU A 333 -17.05 -26.47 -17.32
C LEU A 333 -16.94 -27.95 -16.91
N LYS A 334 -17.99 -28.77 -17.07
CA LYS A 334 -17.98 -30.19 -16.67
C LYS A 334 -16.86 -31.04 -17.29
N THR A 335 -16.32 -30.63 -18.43
CA THR A 335 -15.22 -31.30 -19.13
C THR A 335 -13.93 -30.48 -19.10
N ASP A 336 -13.92 -29.34 -18.42
CA ASP A 336 -12.76 -28.47 -18.37
C ASP A 336 -11.71 -29.00 -17.35
N PRO A 337 -10.49 -29.32 -17.79
CA PRO A 337 -9.47 -29.88 -16.90
C PRO A 337 -8.91 -28.84 -15.92
N LEU A 338 -8.87 -27.55 -16.29
CA LEU A 338 -8.32 -26.50 -15.44
C LEU A 338 -9.23 -26.24 -14.24
N ALA A 339 -10.54 -26.13 -14.48
CA ALA A 339 -11.52 -25.94 -13.42
C ALA A 339 -11.54 -27.13 -12.44
N LYS A 340 -11.42 -28.36 -12.95
CA LYS A 340 -11.32 -29.57 -12.12
C LYS A 340 -10.02 -29.67 -11.33
N ASN A 341 -8.89 -29.30 -11.92
CA ASN A 341 -7.59 -29.34 -11.25
C ASN A 341 -7.49 -28.25 -10.17
N LEU A 342 -8.08 -27.08 -10.40
CA LEU A 342 -8.17 -26.02 -9.39
C LEU A 342 -8.90 -26.51 -8.13
N MET A 343 -10.08 -27.12 -8.29
CA MET A 343 -10.85 -27.66 -7.17
C MET A 343 -10.08 -28.73 -6.39
N GLN A 344 -9.38 -29.62 -7.10
CA GLN A 344 -8.53 -30.62 -6.47
C GLN A 344 -7.32 -29.99 -5.77
N GLY A 345 -6.71 -28.96 -6.36
CA GLY A 345 -5.58 -28.24 -5.79
C GLY A 345 -5.94 -27.55 -4.47
N ILE A 346 -7.04 -26.81 -4.43
CA ILE A 346 -7.53 -26.16 -3.20
C ILE A 346 -7.86 -27.22 -2.14
N ARG A 347 -8.56 -28.30 -2.51
CA ARG A 347 -8.91 -29.38 -1.58
C ARG A 347 -7.69 -30.08 -1.00
N ASN A 348 -6.69 -30.39 -1.83
CA ASN A 348 -5.44 -31.02 -1.40
C ASN A 348 -4.62 -30.09 -0.51
N PHE A 349 -4.62 -28.78 -0.81
CA PHE A 349 -3.96 -27.79 0.02
C PHE A 349 -4.59 -27.73 1.42
N LEU A 350 -5.92 -27.66 1.50
CA LEU A 350 -6.65 -27.58 2.77
C LEU A 350 -6.58 -28.85 3.63
N SER A 351 -6.37 -30.01 3.01
CA SER A 351 -6.21 -31.28 3.73
C SER A 351 -4.76 -31.60 4.10
N SER A 352 -3.79 -30.91 3.50
CA SER A 352 -2.36 -31.10 3.78
C SER A 352 -1.91 -30.36 5.05
N ALA A 353 -0.81 -30.81 5.64
CA ALA A 353 -0.14 -30.09 6.72
C ALA A 353 0.53 -28.82 6.18
N VAL A 354 0.41 -27.71 6.91
CA VAL A 354 1.00 -26.41 6.57
C VAL A 354 2.52 -26.48 6.69
N PRO A 355 3.27 -26.29 5.59
CA PRO A 355 4.73 -26.36 5.63
C PRO A 355 5.36 -25.28 6.50
N GLY A 356 6.45 -25.62 7.18
CA GLY A 356 7.19 -24.69 8.06
C GLY A 356 6.62 -24.57 9.48
N LEU A 357 5.53 -25.29 9.80
CA LEU A 357 5.10 -25.52 11.18
C LEU A 357 5.73 -26.82 11.69
N GLY A 358 6.38 -26.76 12.85
CA GLY A 358 7.01 -27.91 13.51
C GLY A 358 5.99 -28.67 14.35
N ASP A 359 5.95 -28.36 15.65
CA ASP A 359 5.09 -29.03 16.63
C ASP A 359 3.74 -28.29 16.85
N GLY A 360 2.68 -29.06 17.12
CA GLY A 360 1.34 -28.53 17.46
C GLY A 360 0.31 -28.71 16.34
N PHE A 361 -0.51 -27.68 16.11
CA PHE A 361 -1.52 -27.70 15.05
C PHE A 361 -0.88 -27.42 13.69
N THR A 362 -0.78 -28.46 12.88
CA THR A 362 -0.18 -28.39 11.54
C THR A 362 -1.22 -28.50 10.43
N ALA A 363 -2.46 -28.91 10.71
CA ALA A 363 -3.54 -29.02 9.74
C ALA A 363 -4.90 -28.57 10.31
N LEU A 364 -5.86 -28.27 9.44
CA LEU A 364 -7.24 -27.92 9.82
C LEU A 364 -7.93 -28.99 10.67
N SER A 365 -7.61 -30.27 10.40
CA SER A 365 -8.14 -31.39 11.15
C SER A 365 -7.71 -31.39 12.62
N SER A 366 -6.52 -30.85 12.93
CA SER A 366 -6.03 -30.68 14.31
C SER A 366 -6.83 -29.64 15.10
N LEU A 367 -7.51 -28.73 14.41
CA LEU A 367 -8.35 -27.67 14.96
C LEU A 367 -9.83 -28.09 15.09
N GLY A 368 -10.17 -29.33 14.73
CA GLY A 368 -11.57 -29.79 14.72
C GLY A 368 -12.36 -29.33 13.49
N ILE A 369 -11.68 -28.86 12.44
CA ILE A 369 -12.31 -28.55 11.14
C ILE A 369 -12.10 -29.75 10.20
N ARG A 370 -13.19 -30.42 9.83
CA ARG A 370 -13.15 -31.66 9.04
C ARG A 370 -13.69 -31.45 7.64
N THR A 371 -13.14 -32.18 6.68
CA THR A 371 -13.66 -32.26 5.33
C THR A 371 -14.68 -33.41 5.24
N GLU A 372 -15.90 -33.09 4.83
CA GLU A 372 -16.96 -34.06 4.61
C GLU A 372 -16.78 -34.81 3.29
N ARG A 373 -17.55 -35.89 3.07
CA ARG A 373 -17.44 -36.73 1.86
C ARG A 373 -17.71 -35.97 0.57
N ASP A 374 -18.54 -34.93 0.63
CA ASP A 374 -18.82 -34.06 -0.50
C ASP A 374 -17.70 -33.03 -0.76
N GLY A 375 -16.75 -32.89 0.17
CA GLY A 375 -15.65 -31.93 0.13
C GLY A 375 -15.92 -30.60 0.82
N SER A 376 -17.08 -30.44 1.50
CA SER A 376 -17.39 -29.27 2.33
C SER A 376 -16.59 -29.32 3.64
N LEU A 377 -16.37 -28.15 4.26
CA LEU A 377 -15.75 -28.04 5.57
C LEU A 377 -16.82 -27.91 6.65
N LYS A 378 -16.62 -28.66 7.74
CA LYS A 378 -17.48 -28.62 8.92
C LYS A 378 -16.65 -28.38 10.18
N ILE A 379 -17.11 -27.44 11.00
CA ILE A 379 -16.56 -27.19 12.32
C ILE A 379 -17.22 -28.14 13.31
N ILE A 380 -16.40 -28.86 14.10
CA ILE A 380 -16.85 -29.74 15.17
C ILE A 380 -16.73 -28.99 16.50
N GLU A 381 -17.85 -28.60 17.08
CA GLU A 381 -17.96 -27.78 18.31
C GLU A 381 -17.67 -28.55 19.63
N ASP A 382 -17.06 -29.72 19.55
CA ASP A 382 -16.83 -30.57 20.73
C ASP A 382 -15.90 -29.88 21.76
N GLU A 383 -16.15 -30.13 23.05
CA GLU A 383 -15.36 -29.64 24.19
C GLU A 383 -14.22 -30.60 24.57
N GLU A 384 -14.23 -31.84 24.06
CA GLU A 384 -13.11 -32.77 24.21
C GLU A 384 -11.84 -32.24 23.50
N ASN A 385 -10.65 -32.67 23.93
CA ASN A 385 -9.33 -32.11 23.58
C ASN A 385 -8.98 -31.98 22.08
N THR A 386 -9.85 -32.41 21.16
CA THR A 386 -9.69 -32.31 19.71
C THR A 386 -10.77 -31.48 19.00
N GLY A 387 -11.68 -30.84 19.75
CA GLY A 387 -12.75 -30.00 19.20
C GLY A 387 -12.38 -28.52 19.08
N PHE A 388 -13.12 -27.81 18.22
CA PHE A 388 -12.82 -26.42 17.85
C PHE A 388 -12.85 -25.46 19.05
N ARG A 389 -13.78 -25.66 19.99
CA ARG A 389 -13.91 -24.84 21.19
C ARG A 389 -12.69 -25.00 22.10
N ALA A 390 -12.31 -26.25 22.39
CA ALA A 390 -11.12 -26.55 23.20
C ALA A 390 -9.84 -25.97 22.60
N ALA A 391 -9.70 -26.01 21.28
CA ALA A 391 -8.56 -25.42 20.57
C ALA A 391 -8.49 -23.90 20.72
N ILE A 392 -9.62 -23.19 20.56
CA ILE A 392 -9.69 -21.73 20.74
C ILE A 392 -9.43 -21.32 22.20
N ASP A 393 -10.01 -22.04 23.17
CA ASP A 393 -9.93 -21.64 24.57
C ASP A 393 -8.57 -21.96 25.19
N LYS A 394 -8.04 -23.16 24.93
CA LYS A 394 -6.81 -23.67 25.58
C LYS A 394 -5.54 -23.53 24.75
N HIS A 395 -5.64 -23.44 23.42
CA HIS A 395 -4.50 -23.52 22.50
C HIS A 395 -4.52 -22.43 21.42
N TYR A 396 -5.03 -21.24 21.75
CA TYR A 396 -5.25 -20.14 20.80
C TYR A 396 -4.00 -19.74 20.00
N ASP A 397 -2.82 -19.74 20.62
CA ASP A 397 -1.56 -19.46 19.91
C ASP A 397 -1.27 -20.46 18.79
N LEU A 398 -1.54 -21.75 19.04
CA LEU A 398 -1.38 -22.79 18.02
C LEU A 398 -2.43 -22.65 16.91
N VAL A 399 -3.63 -22.15 17.25
CA VAL A 399 -4.66 -21.81 16.25
C VAL A 399 -4.19 -20.66 15.36
N ARG A 400 -3.70 -19.56 15.94
CA ARG A 400 -3.14 -18.43 15.19
C ARG A 400 -2.02 -18.88 14.26
N ASP A 401 -1.05 -19.63 14.80
CA ASP A 401 0.14 -20.07 14.08
C ASP A 401 -0.19 -20.96 12.86
N LEU A 402 -1.35 -21.64 12.86
CA LEU A 402 -1.83 -22.41 11.72
C LEU A 402 -2.19 -21.53 10.53
N PHE A 403 -2.80 -20.35 10.77
CA PHE A 403 -3.36 -19.50 9.71
C PHE A 403 -2.42 -18.40 9.26
N VAL A 404 -1.67 -17.82 10.20
CA VAL A 404 -0.88 -16.59 10.01
C VAL A 404 0.58 -16.92 9.68
N PRO A 405 1.29 -16.08 8.90
CA PRO A 405 2.72 -16.25 8.65
C PRO A 405 3.55 -16.26 9.95
N LYS A 406 4.39 -17.28 10.12
CA LYS A 406 5.29 -17.45 11.27
C LYS A 406 6.74 -17.35 10.83
N LYS A 407 7.51 -16.56 11.58
CA LYS A 407 8.93 -16.30 11.36
C LYS A 407 9.65 -16.56 12.67
N THR A 408 10.55 -17.53 12.71
CA THR A 408 11.36 -17.80 13.90
C THR A 408 12.84 -17.88 13.53
N SER A 409 13.69 -17.55 14.50
CA SER A 409 15.14 -17.66 14.39
C SER A 409 15.68 -18.29 15.67
N THR A 410 16.69 -19.15 15.55
CA THR A 410 17.39 -19.69 16.72
C THR A 410 18.43 -18.71 17.28
N ALA A 411 18.74 -17.62 16.56
CA ALA A 411 19.73 -16.63 16.95
C ALA A 411 19.05 -15.25 17.11
N ALA A 412 19.14 -14.66 18.31
CA ALA A 412 18.46 -13.40 18.63
C ALA A 412 18.93 -12.19 17.79
N ASN A 413 20.15 -12.25 17.28
CA ASN A 413 20.77 -11.23 16.43
C ASN A 413 20.56 -11.45 14.92
N ILE A 414 19.77 -12.45 14.53
CA ILE A 414 19.34 -12.69 13.15
C ILE A 414 17.81 -12.68 13.13
N GLU A 415 17.23 -11.60 12.62
CA GLU A 415 15.78 -11.42 12.57
C GLU A 415 15.25 -11.55 11.13
N LEU A 416 14.27 -12.42 10.91
CA LEU A 416 13.58 -12.49 9.62
C LEU A 416 12.52 -11.39 9.53
N THR A 417 12.81 -10.35 8.74
CA THR A 417 11.98 -9.14 8.69
C THR A 417 10.92 -9.21 7.60
N LYS A 418 11.28 -9.56 6.36
CA LYS A 418 10.36 -9.60 5.21
C LYS A 418 10.39 -10.94 4.48
N TYR A 419 9.35 -11.19 3.72
CA TYR A 419 9.21 -12.32 2.79
C TYR A 419 8.41 -11.84 1.56
N THR A 420 8.52 -12.53 0.43
CA THR A 420 7.72 -12.25 -0.78
C THR A 420 6.87 -13.46 -1.15
N ALA A 421 6.15 -13.41 -2.29
CA ALA A 421 5.41 -14.55 -2.84
C ALA A 421 6.32 -15.72 -3.27
N GLN A 422 7.57 -15.43 -3.62
CA GLN A 422 8.57 -16.42 -4.07
C GLN A 422 9.16 -17.23 -2.91
N SER A 423 9.10 -16.69 -1.69
CA SER A 423 9.66 -17.35 -0.52
C SER A 423 8.96 -18.66 -0.21
N LYS A 424 9.69 -19.77 -0.20
CA LYS A 424 9.12 -21.05 0.16
C LYS A 424 9.19 -21.25 1.68
N PRO A 425 8.11 -21.74 2.31
CA PRO A 425 8.16 -22.15 3.70
C PRO A 425 9.21 -23.26 3.92
N GLY A 426 9.90 -23.22 5.05
CA GLY A 426 10.97 -24.16 5.38
C GLY A 426 11.91 -23.64 6.45
N THR A 427 12.91 -24.46 6.78
CA THR A 427 13.99 -24.09 7.71
C THR A 427 15.29 -23.96 6.94
N TYR A 428 16.01 -22.85 7.13
CA TYR A 428 17.23 -22.51 6.43
C TYR A 428 18.36 -22.16 7.40
N ASP A 429 19.56 -22.70 7.16
CA ASP A 429 20.77 -22.34 7.91
C ASP A 429 21.33 -21.00 7.40
N VAL A 430 21.70 -20.11 8.32
CA VAL A 430 22.28 -18.79 8.04
C VAL A 430 23.64 -18.70 8.74
N VAL A 431 24.66 -18.27 8.01
CA VAL A 431 26.01 -18.05 8.52
C VAL A 431 26.50 -16.68 8.09
N ILE A 432 27.01 -15.89 9.03
CA ILE A 432 27.52 -14.54 8.80
C ILE A 432 29.03 -14.60 8.67
N THR A 433 29.54 -14.13 7.53
CA THR A 433 30.97 -14.10 7.20
C THR A 433 31.57 -12.70 7.35
N GLN A 434 30.74 -11.65 7.36
CA GLN A 434 31.17 -10.26 7.54
C GLN A 434 30.12 -9.48 8.35
N GLN A 435 30.55 -8.76 9.38
CA GLN A 435 29.67 -7.96 10.23
C GLN A 435 29.33 -6.62 9.57
N PRO A 436 28.09 -6.12 9.71
CA PRO A 436 27.75 -4.77 9.29
C PRO A 436 28.37 -3.72 10.23
N SER A 437 28.80 -2.59 9.69
CA SER A 437 29.28 -1.43 10.48
C SER A 437 28.78 -0.09 9.93
N LYS A 438 28.77 0.93 10.79
CA LYS A 438 28.39 2.31 10.48
C LYS A 438 29.62 3.14 10.09
N GLY A 439 29.45 4.12 9.20
CA GLY A 439 30.48 5.09 8.85
C GLY A 439 30.73 6.09 9.98
N LYS A 440 31.99 6.48 10.16
CA LYS A 440 32.41 7.37 11.25
C LYS A 440 33.45 8.40 10.81
N ASN A 441 33.43 9.57 11.43
CA ASN A 441 34.52 10.53 11.39
C ASN A 441 34.87 10.94 12.82
N THR A 442 36.14 10.82 13.20
CA THR A 442 36.61 11.13 14.54
C THR A 442 37.59 12.28 14.43
N GLY A 443 37.27 13.39 15.10
CA GLY A 443 38.14 14.56 15.20
C GLY A 443 39.39 14.29 16.03
N ALA A 444 40.28 15.28 16.06
CA ALA A 444 41.36 15.36 17.04
C ALA A 444 40.81 15.70 18.43
N ALA A 445 41.67 15.61 19.45
CA ALA A 445 41.30 16.06 20.79
C ALA A 445 41.07 17.58 20.75
N MET A 446 39.98 18.04 21.37
CA MET A 446 39.63 19.45 21.45
C MET A 446 40.73 20.22 22.20
N ALA A 447 41.15 21.36 21.65
CA ALA A 447 42.19 22.23 22.21
C ALA A 447 41.57 23.40 22.99
N ILE A 448 40.46 23.15 23.69
CA ILE A 448 39.67 24.15 24.42
C ILE A 448 39.37 23.70 25.85
N THR A 449 39.05 24.66 26.71
CA THR A 449 38.54 24.44 28.07
C THR A 449 37.11 24.96 28.18
N PHE A 450 36.26 24.26 28.91
CA PHE A 450 34.87 24.69 29.13
C PHE A 450 34.76 25.59 30.38
N PRO A 451 33.91 26.64 30.35
CA PRO A 451 32.92 26.95 29.31
C PRO A 451 33.53 27.56 28.03
N LEU A 452 33.03 27.14 26.86
CA LEU A 452 33.45 27.66 25.56
C LEU A 452 32.58 28.86 25.17
N ASP A 453 33.18 30.04 24.99
CA ASP A 453 32.52 31.23 24.45
C ASP A 453 32.82 31.37 22.96
N THR A 454 31.78 31.47 22.12
CA THR A 454 31.90 31.65 20.67
C THR A 454 31.98 33.12 20.23
N THR A 455 32.02 34.07 21.16
CA THR A 455 32.12 35.50 20.85
C THR A 455 33.39 35.81 20.04
N GLY A 456 33.21 36.40 18.85
CA GLY A 456 34.32 36.78 17.97
C GLY A 456 35.06 35.63 17.30
N LYS A 457 34.53 34.40 17.41
CA LYS A 457 35.05 33.19 16.77
C LYS A 457 34.19 32.78 15.59
N ASP A 458 34.80 32.22 14.54
CA ASP A 458 34.11 31.78 13.34
C ASP A 458 34.13 30.24 13.24
N TYR A 459 33.08 29.58 13.71
CA TYR A 459 32.95 28.11 13.67
C TYR A 459 31.99 27.67 12.55
N ASN A 460 32.51 27.68 11.32
CA ASN A 460 31.76 27.32 10.11
C ASN A 460 32.31 26.03 9.51
N PHE A 461 31.43 25.17 9.01
CA PHE A 461 31.85 23.96 8.29
C PHE A 461 30.82 23.50 7.26
N LYS A 462 31.26 22.64 6.36
CA LYS A 462 30.44 21.84 5.46
C LYS A 462 30.83 20.38 5.60
N LEU A 463 29.84 19.50 5.55
CA LEU A 463 30.09 18.07 5.57
C LEU A 463 29.32 17.35 4.47
N LYS A 464 29.79 16.15 4.14
CA LYS A 464 29.11 15.18 3.29
C LYS A 464 28.72 13.97 4.14
N LEU A 465 27.42 13.72 4.27
CA LEU A 465 26.87 12.59 5.01
C LEU A 465 26.22 11.62 4.02
N ASP A 466 26.70 10.37 3.99
CA ASP A 466 26.22 9.29 3.12
C ASP A 466 26.10 9.70 1.63
N GLY A 467 26.97 10.60 1.18
CA GLY A 467 26.99 11.12 -0.18
C GLY A 467 26.37 12.50 -0.39
N VAL A 468 25.68 13.06 0.61
CA VAL A 468 24.92 14.32 0.53
C VAL A 468 25.69 15.46 1.17
N GLU A 469 25.93 16.55 0.45
CA GLU A 469 26.66 17.72 0.97
C GLU A 469 25.71 18.72 1.65
N SER A 470 26.08 19.17 2.85
CA SER A 470 25.35 20.19 3.61
C SER A 470 25.52 21.59 3.02
N ALA A 471 24.65 22.52 3.40
CA ALA A 471 24.95 23.94 3.32
C ALA A 471 26.08 24.31 4.31
N VAL A 472 26.47 25.59 4.33
CA VAL A 472 27.39 26.08 5.36
C VAL A 472 26.65 26.07 6.70
N ILE A 473 27.16 25.27 7.63
CA ILE A 473 26.65 25.18 8.99
C ILE A 473 27.53 26.06 9.87
N THR A 474 26.88 26.91 10.66
CA THR A 474 27.53 27.88 11.55
C THR A 474 27.08 27.64 12.98
N ILE A 475 28.04 27.46 13.89
CA ILE A 475 27.76 27.45 15.33
C ILE A 475 27.42 28.89 15.75
N PRO A 476 26.31 29.15 16.47
CA PRO A 476 25.88 30.50 16.84
C PRO A 476 26.98 31.31 17.53
N ALA A 477 27.21 32.54 17.05
CA ALA A 477 28.14 33.48 17.66
C ALA A 477 27.58 34.04 18.98
N GLY A 478 28.46 34.30 19.96
CA GLY A 478 28.08 34.89 21.25
C GLY A 478 27.37 33.92 22.21
N LYS A 479 27.45 32.61 21.96
CA LYS A 479 26.88 31.56 22.81
C LYS A 479 27.97 30.95 23.67
N THR A 480 27.63 30.67 24.93
CA THR A 480 28.54 30.00 25.87
C THR A 480 28.09 28.55 26.09
N TYR A 481 28.96 27.57 25.84
CA TYR A 481 28.70 26.15 26.10
C TYR A 481 29.33 25.73 27.41
N ALA A 482 28.53 25.16 28.32
CA ALA A 482 28.99 24.72 29.63
C ALA A 482 29.79 23.40 29.62
N SER A 483 29.62 22.54 28.61
CA SER A 483 30.28 21.23 28.52
C SER A 483 30.47 20.75 27.08
N GLU A 484 31.36 19.76 26.89
CA GLU A 484 31.57 19.05 25.62
C GLU A 484 30.28 18.43 25.09
N GLY A 485 29.43 17.89 25.98
CA GLY A 485 28.14 17.31 25.62
C GLY A 485 27.14 18.34 25.09
N ALA A 486 27.10 19.54 25.68
CA ALA A 486 26.24 20.63 25.21
C ALA A 486 26.65 21.11 23.81
N LEU A 487 27.96 21.21 23.56
CA LEU A 487 28.48 21.53 22.23
C LEU A 487 28.15 20.42 21.20
N ALA A 488 28.37 19.15 21.55
CA ALA A 488 28.08 18.02 20.67
C ALA A 488 26.59 17.95 20.29
N ALA A 489 25.69 18.19 21.25
CA ALA A 489 24.26 18.23 21.02
C ALA A 489 23.85 19.39 20.09
N ASP A 490 24.44 20.56 20.24
CA ASP A 490 24.15 21.71 19.38
C ASP A 490 24.68 21.49 17.96
N ILE A 491 25.90 20.96 17.81
CA ILE A 491 26.46 20.58 16.50
C ILE A 491 25.58 19.51 15.83
N GLN A 492 25.15 18.49 16.58
CA GLN A 492 24.23 17.47 16.07
C GLN A 492 22.92 18.08 15.57
N SER A 493 22.35 19.02 16.34
CA SER A 493 21.15 19.79 15.96
C SER A 493 21.35 20.48 14.62
N LEU A 494 22.41 21.29 14.53
CA LEU A 494 22.69 22.12 13.37
C LEU A 494 22.91 21.29 12.11
N ILE A 495 23.58 20.14 12.23
CA ILE A 495 23.75 19.20 11.10
C ILE A 495 22.42 18.58 10.69
N ASN A 496 21.62 18.10 11.63
CA ASN A 496 20.35 17.45 11.32
C ASN A 496 19.24 18.44 10.90
N LEU A 497 19.43 19.74 11.17
CA LEU A 497 18.58 20.85 10.70
C LEU A 497 18.92 21.32 9.28
N ASP A 498 20.09 20.94 8.75
CA ASP A 498 20.48 21.29 7.39
C ASP A 498 19.44 20.80 6.38
N THR A 499 19.07 21.67 5.44
CA THR A 499 18.01 21.40 4.47
C THR A 499 18.34 20.21 3.58
N ASN A 500 19.59 20.08 3.14
CA ASN A 500 20.00 19.03 2.21
C ASN A 500 20.04 17.66 2.92
N ILE A 501 20.53 17.64 4.16
CA ILE A 501 20.58 16.42 4.99
C ILE A 501 19.16 15.92 5.32
N LYS A 502 18.27 16.83 5.73
CA LYS A 502 16.89 16.51 6.11
C LYS A 502 16.06 15.98 4.94
N GLU A 503 16.21 16.55 3.75
CA GLU A 503 15.52 16.08 2.53
C GLU A 503 15.87 14.63 2.19
N MET A 504 17.12 14.22 2.43
CA MET A 504 17.61 12.87 2.17
C MET A 504 17.33 11.87 3.31
N LYS A 505 16.72 12.33 4.41
CA LYS A 505 16.43 11.52 5.62
C LYS A 505 17.68 10.87 6.23
N SER A 506 18.82 11.52 6.07
CA SER A 506 20.06 11.15 6.74
C SER A 506 20.14 11.83 8.10
N SER A 507 20.83 11.19 9.04
CA SER A 507 21.12 11.76 10.35
C SER A 507 22.49 11.32 10.84
N VAL A 508 23.07 12.16 11.68
CA VAL A 508 24.33 11.88 12.37
C VAL A 508 24.10 11.89 13.87
N ALA A 509 24.78 10.98 14.56
CA ALA A 509 24.98 11.02 16.00
C ALA A 509 26.36 11.63 16.28
N VAL A 510 26.39 12.67 17.12
CA VAL A 510 27.64 13.32 17.57
C VAL A 510 27.84 12.97 19.04
N SER A 511 28.91 12.24 19.32
CA SER A 511 29.31 11.86 20.68
C SER A 511 30.72 12.36 20.99
N VAL A 512 31.06 12.44 22.26
CA VAL A 512 32.43 12.76 22.69
C VAL A 512 33.09 11.49 23.23
N ASP A 513 34.24 11.10 22.68
CA ASP A 513 35.04 9.98 23.16
C ASP A 513 36.47 10.45 23.42
N ALA A 514 36.91 10.35 24.68
CA ALA A 514 38.23 10.80 25.14
C ALA A 514 38.60 12.24 24.67
N GLY A 515 37.65 13.18 24.79
CA GLY A 515 37.83 14.59 24.40
C GLY A 515 37.81 14.85 22.89
N LYS A 516 37.35 13.88 22.08
CA LYS A 516 37.23 13.98 20.62
C LYS A 516 35.76 13.94 20.21
N LEU A 517 35.38 14.82 19.30
CA LEU A 517 34.07 14.71 18.64
C LEU A 517 34.06 13.54 17.66
N VAL A 518 33.13 12.62 17.85
CA VAL A 518 32.91 11.44 17.00
C VAL A 518 31.56 11.57 16.33
N PHE A 519 31.60 11.71 15.01
CA PHE A 519 30.44 11.80 14.13
C PHE A 519 30.18 10.40 13.57
N THR A 520 29.07 9.79 13.94
CA THR A 520 28.67 8.47 13.45
C THR A 520 27.41 8.61 12.61
N SER A 521 27.45 8.16 11.36
CA SER A 521 26.25 8.09 10.52
C SER A 521 25.26 7.08 11.11
N ASP A 522 23.96 7.36 11.04
CA ASP A 522 22.95 6.43 11.53
C ASP A 522 22.69 5.24 10.61
N SER A 523 23.13 5.33 9.35
CA SER A 523 23.02 4.24 8.38
C SER A 523 24.11 3.18 8.57
N TYR A 524 23.84 1.95 8.13
CA TYR A 524 24.84 0.88 8.04
C TYR A 524 25.27 0.68 6.59
N GLY A 525 26.48 0.17 6.39
CA GLY A 525 26.92 -0.30 5.08
C GLY A 525 28.05 0.50 4.47
N SER A 526 28.49 0.07 3.29
CA SER A 526 29.61 0.70 2.56
C SER A 526 29.32 2.14 2.10
N THR A 527 28.04 2.50 1.94
CA THR A 527 27.60 3.87 1.62
C THR A 527 27.56 4.78 2.84
N SER A 528 27.59 4.23 4.05
CA SER A 528 27.57 4.99 5.29
C SER A 528 28.91 5.68 5.50
N LYS A 529 28.95 7.01 5.50
CA LYS A 529 30.20 7.78 5.58
C LYS A 529 29.96 9.23 6.02
N VAL A 530 30.88 9.77 6.83
CA VAL A 530 30.86 11.18 7.25
C VAL A 530 32.17 11.84 6.82
N GLU A 531 32.09 12.92 6.04
CA GLU A 531 33.25 13.63 5.50
C GLU A 531 33.13 15.13 5.78
N PHE A 532 34.17 15.79 6.27
CA PHE A 532 34.20 17.26 6.32
C PHE A 532 34.83 17.78 5.04
N THR A 533 34.08 18.59 4.27
CA THR A 533 34.53 19.12 2.96
C THR A 533 35.11 20.52 3.07
N ALA A 534 34.66 21.30 4.06
CA ALA A 534 35.20 22.62 4.37
C ALA A 534 35.07 22.91 5.87
N VAL A 535 36.06 23.59 6.45
CA VAL A 535 36.03 24.07 7.84
C VAL A 535 36.70 25.44 7.90
N SER A 536 36.25 26.31 8.79
CA SER A 536 36.94 27.58 9.11
C SER A 536 38.17 27.34 9.99
N SER A 537 39.00 28.37 10.18
CA SER A 537 40.23 28.27 10.96
C SER A 537 39.99 27.94 12.44
N ASP A 538 38.95 28.53 13.06
CA ASP A 538 38.67 28.29 14.47
C ASP A 538 38.12 26.87 14.73
N MET A 539 37.62 26.14 13.72
CA MET A 539 37.21 24.74 13.89
C MET A 539 38.36 23.80 14.32
N ALA A 540 39.62 24.23 14.13
CA ALA A 540 40.79 23.53 14.67
C ALA A 540 40.78 23.46 16.21
N ASP A 541 40.22 24.48 16.89
CA ASP A 541 40.05 24.51 18.34
C ASP A 541 39.14 23.34 18.82
N LEU A 542 38.18 22.94 17.98
CA LEU A 542 37.27 21.82 18.22
C LEU A 542 37.82 20.47 17.74
N GLY A 543 39.07 20.44 17.25
CA GLY A 543 39.69 19.23 16.69
C GLY A 543 39.08 18.78 15.36
N ILE A 544 38.35 19.65 14.65
CA ILE A 544 37.69 19.31 13.37
C ILE A 544 38.54 19.86 12.22
N SER A 545 38.80 19.00 11.23
CA SER A 545 39.52 19.35 10.01
C SER A 545 38.89 18.66 8.80
N VAL A 546 39.20 19.17 7.60
CA VAL A 546 38.80 18.51 6.34
C VAL A 546 39.33 17.08 6.34
N SER A 547 38.41 16.13 6.28
CA SER A 547 38.72 14.71 6.48
C SER A 547 37.66 13.84 5.83
N THR A 548 38.08 12.69 5.30
CA THR A 548 37.19 11.77 4.59
C THR A 548 36.51 10.75 5.50
N GLY A 549 36.84 10.69 6.79
CA GLY A 549 36.31 9.67 7.70
C GLY A 549 36.60 8.22 7.25
N THR A 550 35.93 7.26 7.90
CA THR A 550 35.96 5.82 7.63
C THR A 550 34.57 5.37 7.19
N ALA A 551 34.47 4.67 6.07
CA ALA A 551 33.20 4.11 5.59
C ALA A 551 32.77 2.90 6.44
N GLY A 552 31.47 2.67 6.52
CA GLY A 552 30.91 1.45 7.08
C GLY A 552 31.18 0.22 6.19
N THR A 553 30.68 -0.93 6.62
CA THR A 553 30.78 -2.19 5.89
C THR A 553 29.42 -2.86 5.81
N ASP A 554 29.12 -3.46 4.66
CA ASP A 554 27.90 -4.24 4.48
C ASP A 554 28.04 -5.61 5.17
N VAL A 555 26.91 -6.16 5.60
CA VAL A 555 26.85 -7.54 6.07
C VAL A 555 27.21 -8.52 4.95
N GLY A 556 27.84 -9.63 5.29
CA GLY A 556 28.09 -10.73 4.35
C GLY A 556 27.78 -12.07 4.99
N GLY A 557 27.29 -13.03 4.20
CA GLY A 557 26.95 -14.34 4.71
C GLY A 557 26.42 -15.32 3.67
N THR A 558 26.02 -16.50 4.14
CA THR A 558 25.37 -17.54 3.35
C THR A 558 24.02 -17.91 3.94
N VAL A 559 23.06 -18.26 3.07
CA VAL A 559 21.74 -18.76 3.44
C VAL A 559 21.50 -20.07 2.70
N ALA A 560 21.12 -21.12 3.43
CA ALA A 560 20.99 -22.49 2.91
C ALA A 560 22.26 -22.96 2.17
N GLY A 561 23.45 -22.57 2.67
CA GLY A 561 24.74 -22.90 2.09
C GLY A 561 25.11 -22.14 0.80
N LYS A 562 24.28 -21.20 0.33
CA LYS A 562 24.57 -20.35 -0.85
C LYS A 562 24.90 -18.93 -0.41
N ALA A 563 25.85 -18.29 -1.09
CA ALA A 563 26.24 -16.91 -0.81
C ALA A 563 25.04 -15.96 -0.94
N ALA A 564 24.78 -15.16 0.08
CA ALA A 564 23.69 -14.20 0.14
C ALA A 564 24.20 -12.79 -0.21
N PHE A 565 23.28 -11.91 -0.62
CA PHE A 565 23.56 -10.51 -0.90
C PHE A 565 23.35 -9.68 0.35
N GLY A 566 24.37 -8.90 0.74
CA GLY A 566 24.25 -7.98 1.86
C GLY A 566 24.17 -6.54 1.41
N TYR A 567 23.35 -5.75 2.12
CA TYR A 567 23.25 -4.30 1.94
C TYR A 567 23.00 -3.66 3.31
N GLY A 568 23.95 -2.84 3.79
CA GLY A 568 23.92 -2.34 5.15
C GLY A 568 23.91 -3.48 6.16
N ASN A 569 22.89 -3.54 7.01
CA ASN A 569 22.67 -4.63 7.96
C ASN A 569 21.62 -5.66 7.49
N VAL A 570 21.20 -5.61 6.23
CA VAL A 570 20.19 -6.52 5.66
C VAL A 570 20.86 -7.57 4.80
N LEU A 571 20.53 -8.84 5.05
CA LEU A 571 20.99 -10.00 4.29
C LEU A 571 19.82 -10.61 3.49
N LEU A 572 20.03 -10.77 2.19
CA LEU A 572 19.06 -11.25 1.21
C LEU A 572 19.57 -12.57 0.59
N PRO A 573 18.80 -13.66 0.61
CA PRO A 573 19.21 -14.92 -0.02
C PRO A 573 19.43 -14.80 -1.53
N ALA A 574 20.22 -15.72 -2.08
CA ALA A 574 20.45 -15.77 -3.52
C ALA A 574 19.16 -16.02 -4.32
N LEU A 575 19.11 -15.46 -5.52
CA LEU A 575 18.04 -15.72 -6.49
C LEU A 575 18.07 -17.18 -6.96
N GLY A 576 16.89 -17.74 -7.27
CA GLY A 576 16.72 -19.13 -7.66
C GLY A 576 16.90 -20.14 -6.52
N THR A 577 16.76 -19.70 -5.27
CA THR A 577 16.80 -20.57 -4.09
C THR A 577 15.44 -20.64 -3.42
N ASP A 578 15.19 -21.67 -2.61
CA ASP A 578 13.92 -21.79 -1.89
C ASP A 578 13.72 -20.66 -0.86
N ALA A 579 14.83 -20.09 -0.36
CA ALA A 579 14.84 -18.93 0.53
C ALA A 579 14.69 -17.58 -0.21
N GLU A 580 14.55 -17.57 -1.54
CA GLU A 580 14.42 -16.34 -2.32
C GLU A 580 13.27 -15.45 -1.81
N GLY A 581 13.53 -14.14 -1.76
CA GLY A 581 12.54 -13.16 -1.29
C GLY A 581 12.42 -13.02 0.22
N LEU A 582 13.12 -13.85 1.01
CA LEU A 582 13.29 -13.60 2.44
C LEU A 582 14.25 -12.42 2.64
N SER A 583 14.05 -11.65 3.70
CA SER A 583 14.94 -10.56 4.11
C SER A 583 15.23 -10.67 5.59
N MET A 584 16.50 -10.64 5.94
CA MET A 584 16.95 -10.75 7.33
C MET A 584 17.70 -9.50 7.75
N THR A 585 17.41 -9.00 8.94
CA THR A 585 18.22 -7.96 9.57
C THR A 585 19.21 -8.61 10.51
N ILE A 586 20.48 -8.26 10.35
CA ILE A 586 21.59 -8.81 11.11
C ILE A 586 22.10 -7.76 12.08
N GLN A 587 22.02 -8.06 13.37
CA GLN A 587 22.58 -7.20 14.41
C GLN A 587 24.07 -7.51 14.62
N PRO A 588 24.87 -6.53 15.05
CA PRO A 588 26.27 -6.75 15.36
C PRO A 588 26.48 -7.92 16.34
N GLY A 589 27.45 -8.78 16.03
CA GLY A 589 27.79 -9.97 16.84
C GLY A 589 27.12 -11.28 16.38
N ALA A 590 26.34 -11.26 15.29
CA ALA A 590 25.73 -12.47 14.72
C ALA A 590 26.76 -13.38 14.04
N THR A 591 26.74 -14.68 14.35
CA THR A 591 27.65 -15.67 13.75
C THR A 591 26.90 -16.67 12.87
N SER A 592 25.95 -17.41 13.45
CA SER A 592 25.12 -18.38 12.71
C SER A 592 23.79 -18.64 13.42
N GLY A 593 22.78 -19.04 12.66
CA GLY A 593 21.48 -19.45 13.21
C GLY A 593 20.62 -20.19 12.19
N LYS A 594 19.54 -20.83 12.64
CA LYS A 594 18.51 -21.39 11.75
C LYS A 594 17.31 -20.47 11.75
N ILE A 595 16.83 -20.12 10.56
CA ILE A 595 15.56 -19.43 10.39
C ILE A 595 14.50 -20.42 9.94
N THR A 596 13.28 -20.31 10.49
CA THR A 596 12.13 -21.07 10.01
C THR A 596 11.04 -20.11 9.57
N PHE A 597 10.54 -20.34 8.37
CA PHE A 597 9.47 -19.56 7.76
C PHE A 597 8.27 -20.47 7.47
N SER A 598 7.10 -20.07 7.94
CA SER A 598 5.80 -20.58 7.51
C SER A 598 4.98 -19.42 6.96
N ARG A 599 4.27 -19.67 5.86
CA ARG A 599 3.33 -18.70 5.29
C ARG A 599 1.95 -18.75 5.98
N GLY A 600 1.72 -19.76 6.82
CA GLY A 600 0.39 -20.10 7.32
C GLY A 600 -0.52 -20.66 6.22
N LEU A 601 -1.62 -21.28 6.63
CA LEU A 601 -2.63 -21.81 5.73
C LEU A 601 -3.23 -20.71 4.85
N ALA A 602 -3.56 -19.57 5.46
CA ALA A 602 -4.24 -18.49 4.77
C ALA A 602 -3.33 -17.84 3.72
N GLY A 603 -2.09 -17.52 4.08
CA GLY A 603 -1.14 -16.97 3.12
C GLY A 603 -0.79 -17.97 2.01
N GLY A 604 -0.73 -19.27 2.29
CA GLY A 604 -0.51 -20.30 1.27
C GLY A 604 -1.70 -20.45 0.31
N LEU A 605 -2.93 -20.43 0.82
CA LEU A 605 -4.14 -20.48 -0.01
C LEU A 605 -4.29 -19.19 -0.84
N SER A 606 -4.02 -18.02 -0.26
CA SER A 606 -4.02 -16.75 -1.00
C SER A 606 -3.00 -16.78 -2.14
N ASN A 607 -1.79 -17.31 -1.91
CA ASN A 607 -0.80 -17.46 -2.98
C ASN A 607 -1.29 -18.40 -4.09
N LEU A 608 -1.87 -19.56 -3.71
CA LEU A 608 -2.46 -20.51 -4.67
C LEU A 608 -3.55 -19.84 -5.50
N VAL A 609 -4.52 -19.18 -4.87
CA VAL A 609 -5.63 -18.51 -5.56
C VAL A 609 -5.11 -17.38 -6.47
N ASN A 610 -4.15 -16.58 -5.99
CA ASN A 610 -3.55 -15.50 -6.77
C ASN A 610 -2.80 -16.00 -8.01
N ASP A 611 -2.15 -17.16 -7.95
CA ASP A 611 -1.49 -17.75 -9.12
C ASP A 611 -2.45 -18.11 -10.26
N TYR A 612 -3.70 -18.45 -9.94
CA TYR A 612 -4.76 -18.66 -10.93
C TYR A 612 -5.39 -17.34 -11.40
N LEU A 613 -5.57 -16.37 -10.50
CA LEU A 613 -6.30 -15.12 -10.75
C LEU A 613 -5.49 -13.99 -11.39
N LYS A 614 -4.15 -14.03 -11.30
CA LYS A 614 -3.28 -12.96 -11.81
C LYS A 614 -3.53 -12.66 -13.29
N SER A 615 -3.15 -11.46 -13.74
CA SER A 615 -3.36 -11.02 -15.12
C SER A 615 -2.63 -11.86 -16.17
N SER A 616 -1.55 -12.55 -15.77
CA SER A 616 -0.83 -13.57 -16.56
C SER A 616 -1.08 -14.99 -16.01
N GLY A 617 -2.25 -15.21 -15.42
CA GLY A 617 -2.63 -16.44 -14.72
C GLY A 617 -3.32 -17.43 -15.65
N VAL A 618 -3.43 -18.67 -15.17
CA VAL A 618 -3.94 -19.80 -15.95
C VAL A 618 -5.39 -19.60 -16.40
N ILE A 619 -6.23 -18.94 -15.58
CA ILE A 619 -7.61 -18.61 -15.96
C ILE A 619 -7.61 -17.61 -17.11
N LYS A 620 -6.74 -16.59 -17.07
CA LYS A 620 -6.68 -15.58 -18.12
C LYS A 620 -6.19 -16.16 -19.46
N ASP A 621 -5.22 -17.07 -19.40
CA ASP A 621 -4.75 -17.78 -20.59
C ASP A 621 -5.85 -18.66 -21.21
N ARG A 622 -6.66 -19.29 -20.35
CA ARG A 622 -7.80 -20.09 -20.79
C ARG A 622 -8.90 -19.24 -21.42
N GLU A 623 -9.28 -18.12 -20.79
CA GLU A 623 -10.22 -17.14 -21.37
C GLU A 623 -9.73 -16.68 -22.75
N THR A 624 -8.45 -16.33 -22.86
CA THR A 624 -7.84 -15.88 -24.11
C THR A 624 -7.91 -16.97 -25.19
N THR A 625 -7.72 -18.23 -24.79
CA THR A 625 -7.84 -19.39 -25.70
C THR A 625 -9.29 -19.57 -26.17
N ILE A 626 -10.26 -19.51 -25.25
CA ILE A 626 -11.69 -19.64 -25.56
C ILE A 626 -12.14 -18.49 -26.48
N THR A 627 -11.70 -17.24 -26.22
CA THR A 627 -11.99 -16.10 -27.11
C THR A 627 -11.42 -16.31 -28.51
N LYS A 628 -10.22 -16.88 -28.64
CA LYS A 628 -9.67 -17.25 -29.95
C LYS A 628 -10.49 -18.34 -30.64
N ASP A 629 -10.98 -19.33 -29.88
CA ASP A 629 -11.84 -20.38 -30.41
C ASP A 629 -13.22 -19.86 -30.86
N ILE A 630 -13.81 -18.89 -30.13
CA ILE A 630 -15.02 -18.18 -30.53
C ILE A 630 -14.79 -17.50 -31.87
N LYS A 631 -13.70 -16.73 -31.99
CA LYS A 631 -13.35 -16.05 -33.24
C LYS A 631 -13.20 -17.02 -34.42
N LYS A 632 -12.59 -18.18 -34.18
CA LYS A 632 -12.48 -19.24 -35.20
C LYS A 632 -13.84 -19.79 -35.61
N VAL A 633 -14.77 -19.96 -34.68
CA VAL A 633 -16.15 -20.39 -34.98
C VAL A 633 -16.89 -19.31 -35.78
N GLU A 634 -16.70 -18.03 -35.48
CA GLU A 634 -17.26 -16.91 -36.25
C GLU A 634 -16.72 -16.86 -37.69
N ASP A 635 -15.42 -17.13 -37.86
CA ASP A 635 -14.79 -17.27 -39.17
C ASP A 635 -15.39 -18.46 -39.94
N ASP A 636 -15.62 -19.61 -39.27
CA ASP A 636 -16.25 -20.80 -39.85
C ASP A 636 -17.72 -20.56 -40.23
N GLU A 637 -18.49 -19.80 -39.43
CA GLU A 637 -19.86 -19.37 -39.75
C GLU A 637 -19.89 -18.46 -40.98
N THR A 638 -18.93 -17.54 -41.08
CA THR A 638 -18.76 -16.67 -42.24
C THR A 638 -18.41 -17.48 -43.49
N ALA A 639 -17.51 -18.46 -43.37
CA ALA A 639 -17.13 -19.34 -44.47
C ALA A 639 -18.31 -20.24 -44.92
N LEU A 640 -19.10 -20.76 -43.97
CA LEU A 640 -20.31 -21.52 -44.25
C LEU A 640 -21.33 -20.66 -45.02
N THR A 641 -21.54 -19.42 -44.58
CA THR A 641 -22.46 -18.47 -45.24
C THR A 641 -22.04 -18.22 -46.68
N ARG A 642 -20.76 -17.91 -46.92
CA ARG A 642 -20.23 -17.73 -48.29
C ARG A 642 -20.45 -18.98 -49.16
N ARG A 643 -20.23 -20.17 -48.61
CA ARG A 643 -20.45 -21.44 -49.33
C ARG A 643 -21.94 -21.67 -49.63
N SER A 644 -22.83 -21.35 -48.69
CA SER A 644 -24.27 -21.42 -48.88
C SER A 644 -24.76 -20.46 -49.95
N ASP A 645 -24.23 -19.24 -50.00
CA ASP A 645 -24.57 -18.25 -51.04
C ASP A 645 -24.13 -18.73 -52.44
N ALA A 646 -22.93 -19.29 -52.54
CA ALA A 646 -22.44 -19.88 -53.80
C ALA A 646 -23.29 -21.10 -54.23
N TYR A 647 -23.71 -21.93 -53.28
CA TYR A 647 -24.62 -23.05 -53.54
C TYR A 647 -25.99 -22.58 -54.03
N ARG A 648 -26.56 -21.55 -53.39
CA ARG A 648 -27.80 -20.90 -53.83
C ARG A 648 -27.68 -20.35 -55.24
N ALA A 649 -26.60 -19.62 -55.54
CA ALA A 649 -26.35 -19.06 -56.88
C ALA A 649 -26.31 -20.16 -57.94
N ARG A 650 -25.65 -21.29 -57.65
CA ARG A 650 -25.62 -22.46 -58.55
C ARG A 650 -27.00 -23.06 -58.76
N LEU A 651 -27.80 -23.23 -57.69
CA LEU A 651 -29.18 -23.71 -57.81
C LEU A 651 -30.03 -22.77 -58.67
N MET A 652 -29.90 -21.45 -58.47
CA MET A 652 -30.60 -20.45 -59.29
C MET A 652 -30.22 -20.56 -60.78
N SER A 653 -28.93 -20.70 -61.11
CA SER A 653 -28.50 -20.91 -62.50
C SER A 653 -29.06 -22.21 -63.10
N GLN A 654 -29.16 -23.29 -62.31
CA GLN A 654 -29.76 -24.54 -62.75
C GLN A 654 -31.27 -24.39 -62.98
N PHE A 655 -31.99 -23.69 -62.10
CA PHE A 655 -33.43 -23.41 -62.29
C PHE A 655 -33.69 -22.56 -63.54
N GLN A 656 -32.87 -21.53 -63.81
CA GLN A 656 -32.98 -20.72 -65.02
C GLN A 656 -32.71 -21.53 -66.30
N ALA A 657 -31.71 -22.42 -66.28
CA ALA A 657 -31.43 -23.32 -67.41
C ALA A 657 -32.59 -24.30 -67.65
N MET A 658 -33.13 -24.90 -66.58
CA MET A 658 -34.30 -25.77 -66.66
C MET A 658 -35.54 -25.02 -67.16
N GLU A 659 -35.76 -23.79 -66.73
CA GLU A 659 -36.86 -22.94 -67.22
C GLU A 659 -36.72 -22.64 -68.71
N THR A 660 -35.50 -22.39 -69.19
CA THR A 660 -35.22 -22.20 -70.62
C THR A 660 -35.52 -23.47 -71.42
N ILE A 661 -35.14 -24.64 -70.91
CA ILE A 661 -35.44 -25.93 -71.53
C ILE A 661 -36.96 -26.18 -71.56
N VAL A 662 -37.66 -25.96 -70.44
CA VAL A 662 -39.12 -26.12 -70.35
C VAL A 662 -39.83 -25.17 -71.31
N ARG A 663 -39.40 -23.90 -71.42
CA ARG A 663 -39.93 -22.96 -72.43
C ARG A 663 -39.68 -23.46 -73.86
N SER A 664 -38.50 -24.00 -74.16
CA SER A 664 -38.21 -24.57 -75.47
C SER A 664 -39.07 -25.80 -75.79
N LEU A 665 -39.30 -26.68 -74.80
CA LEU A 665 -40.16 -27.85 -74.93
C LEU A 665 -41.63 -27.45 -75.10
N ASN A 666 -42.12 -26.47 -74.33
CA ASN A 666 -43.46 -25.92 -74.50
C ASN A 666 -43.62 -25.28 -75.87
N SER A 667 -42.66 -24.49 -76.35
CA SER A 667 -42.71 -23.94 -77.71
C SER A 667 -42.67 -25.01 -78.80
N THR A 668 -41.98 -26.13 -78.56
CA THR A 668 -41.97 -27.30 -79.46
C THR A 668 -43.32 -28.03 -79.41
N GLY A 669 -43.92 -28.14 -78.22
CA GLY A 669 -45.28 -28.65 -78.01
C GLY A 669 -46.32 -27.80 -78.73
N ASP A 670 -46.30 -26.48 -78.53
CA ASP A 670 -47.18 -25.53 -79.23
C ASP A 670 -46.98 -25.58 -80.76
N PHE A 671 -45.74 -25.77 -81.22
CA PHE A 671 -45.43 -25.96 -82.64
C PHE A 671 -45.98 -27.29 -83.18
N LEU A 672 -45.87 -28.38 -82.42
CA LEU A 672 -46.42 -29.70 -82.77
C LEU A 672 -47.95 -29.69 -82.74
N ASP A 673 -48.57 -29.04 -81.76
CA ASP A 673 -50.03 -28.84 -81.68
C ASP A 673 -50.50 -27.97 -82.84
N GLY A 674 -49.77 -26.92 -83.19
CA GLY A 674 -50.04 -26.10 -84.37
C GLY A 674 -49.87 -26.86 -85.70
N ILE A 675 -48.99 -27.87 -85.77
CA ILE A 675 -48.90 -28.80 -86.91
C ILE A 675 -50.08 -29.77 -86.89
N LEU A 676 -50.44 -30.31 -85.72
CA LEU A 676 -51.56 -31.22 -85.54
C LEU A 676 -52.89 -30.56 -85.97
N ASP A 677 -53.10 -29.29 -85.61
CA ASP A 677 -54.26 -28.48 -85.99
C ASP A 677 -54.29 -28.13 -87.50
N ARG A 678 -53.14 -28.21 -88.18
CA ARG A 678 -52.98 -27.87 -89.60
C ARG A 678 -52.90 -29.10 -90.52
N LEU A 679 -52.97 -30.32 -89.97
CA LEU A 679 -53.04 -31.55 -90.77
C LEU A 679 -54.46 -31.73 -91.34
N PRO A 680 -54.66 -31.65 -92.68
CA PRO A 680 -55.95 -31.91 -93.29
C PRO A 680 -56.10 -33.42 -93.59
N PHE A 681 -57.32 -33.95 -93.36
CA PHE A 681 -57.86 -35.27 -93.74
C PHE A 681 -57.55 -36.47 -92.79
N THR A 682 -58.42 -37.45 -92.53
CA THR A 682 -59.68 -37.91 -93.17
C THR A 682 -60.39 -39.00 -92.34
N ALA A 683 -61.73 -38.94 -92.28
CA ALA A 683 -62.74 -40.01 -92.52
C ALA A 683 -62.55 -41.44 -91.91
N LYS A 684 -63.55 -42.12 -91.33
CA LYS A 684 -65.02 -41.96 -91.38
C LYS A 684 -65.68 -42.87 -90.32
N SER A 685 -66.95 -42.53 -90.03
CA SER A 685 -68.01 -43.23 -89.27
C SER A 685 -68.01 -43.06 -87.75
#